data_AF-A3LWS3-F1
#
_entry.id   AF-A3LWS3-F1
#
_cell.length_a   1.000
_cell.length_b   1.000
_cell.length_c   1.000
_cell.angle_alpha   90.00
_cell.angle_beta   90.00
_cell.angle_gamma   90.00
#
_symmetry.space_group_name_H-M   'P 1'
#
loop_
_entity.id
_entity.type
_entity.pdbx_description
1 polymer ?
#
loop_
_entity_poly.entity_id
_entity_poly.type
_entity_poly.pdbx_seq_one_letter_code
_entity_poly.pdbx_strand_id
1 'polypeptide(L)'
;MNAEVLAIEPHHRVSISVRNLVVSVKEKKKKTRQNSNEKELESSAANPKILDNVSFDIQAGEMMAIVGGSGSGKTTLLNTLSTRLNVENHSLDFSGYVEFSTPNGDKRIKNSYLQQSDVFLPGLTAFETLRFQADLRLPPSVSQNEKIALIESLLDTLEISHLRNTRVVSFTQRINLSGGEQRRLSLAVQLLNKPSVLFLDEPTTGLDASNALKLVQVLKKLSSPEFGVTVVMSIHQPRLEITKLFDKICLITSGGRMVYYGDLAESASYFNRISFLSKNTISSHKSSNFIDYIMDIAVKDSTTKANEELTSKRIDRLVEYWNEYSPFNSTDIFDGDGSLKDLMKVFERPKQDRISFFKEVYILTRRTFLLTYRDKLSLLALDGGSLVTAVTLGWMFYRPVHDLSGIRSLISSLYIMMEIIGFAPVFIELERLWGPDGRNFFREYKENYSSIPGFVISRRLGKVLLEDFPLAAIFAIITYFMWGLREGVGHFFVYFALTVLTSFIGMSTGMAFFAIGSDFAISSMYLNVFYQLQNNASGYFVNAATMPVYVKWTKYIAYFWYTFGALNANQLTDWEGVCTSNDQAECVEYSGNYQLSVLGYPRHWVAEPIGILIAWLAGFYVITIIGLYFKNYEMEMSKTRTNTIGEEETEEDEEEDDENISIFLDQIKLNVITSKWIHKVKVSKTILNEVTSEFRASSINAIMGPSGSGKTSLLNFLSNRLSHSSKFEYGGEISLNGGDKIARKELASISAYVTQHDNSLIGTLTVRETLYFQAQFRLPHEEHPRIPAIINKLIRVTGLIDCADTVIGSDMVKGISGGEKRRVSIAIQLLSRPKILFLDEPTSGLDSATALSILSLLKELSELSKTTVILTIHQPNEDMIAKFDNVLLMAGGGRVVYTGGSEGIDEYFRSINYPIPDGVNKGNYLLDLVSRGLDEESSESENRIATLVSAWANTEGSRQVLSKDLKRSSLDLTQYHRKKLPFSTTLMALIRRSLLNSIRSPDILFARVFQVILLAIIQTLYFAPLRNNRDGISNRLGLVQEVLNLYFVGLVNNISVYPIERNIFYQEYKDGIYGVCEFSASYLLNELPTEILPVVFFAVLIVFAIGLPRNAAMFFTMFVASFIPLNIGESLGIIVNSIFNHLGLATNLLAITISFAIFMGGTMSLQMPILFRAVNWINPLKFAVGITAKLGFKDQTFDCGLETCTLDTGDAVLYYYGLDHNLGVFFGALVACLVVYRAIAILALYTRVKYFN
;
A
#
# COMPACT_ATOMS: atom_id res chain seq x y z
N MET A 1 1.20 -32.22 19.38
CA MET A 1 1.81 -32.46 18.05
C MET A 1 1.84 -33.95 17.80
N ASN A 2 1.15 -34.44 16.76
CA ASN A 2 1.32 -35.83 16.29
C ASN A 2 2.61 -35.92 15.47
N ALA A 3 3.61 -36.62 16.01
CA ALA A 3 4.92 -36.80 15.37
C ALA A 3 4.81 -37.43 13.97
N GLU A 4 3.86 -38.35 13.78
CA GLU A 4 3.66 -39.07 12.51
C GLU A 4 3.37 -38.16 11.30
N VAL A 5 2.82 -36.96 11.51
CA VAL A 5 2.33 -36.13 10.41
C VAL A 5 3.40 -35.17 9.88
N LEU A 6 4.24 -34.59 10.75
CA LEU A 6 5.23 -33.56 10.38
C LEU A 6 6.68 -34.07 10.42
N ALA A 7 6.92 -35.30 10.86
CA ALA A 7 8.27 -35.83 10.96
C ALA A 7 8.94 -36.08 9.60
N ILE A 8 10.24 -35.83 9.57
CA ILE A 8 11.15 -36.07 8.46
C ILE A 8 11.97 -37.30 8.79
N GLU A 9 11.90 -38.27 7.89
CA GLU A 9 12.65 -39.51 8.01
C GLU A 9 14.16 -39.22 8.07
N PRO A 10 14.94 -39.98 8.87
CA PRO A 10 16.35 -39.68 9.15
C PRO A 10 17.23 -39.46 7.91
N HIS A 11 16.92 -40.16 6.81
CA HIS A 11 17.68 -40.10 5.56
C HIS A 11 17.36 -38.89 4.68
N HIS A 12 16.27 -38.16 4.95
CA HIS A 12 15.88 -36.93 4.25
C HIS A 12 16.23 -35.65 5.02
N ARG A 13 16.88 -35.77 6.19
CA ARG A 13 17.30 -34.62 6.98
C ARG A 13 18.51 -33.96 6.32
N VAL A 14 18.59 -32.63 6.44
CA VAL A 14 19.52 -31.81 5.66
C VAL A 14 20.50 -31.08 6.56
N SER A 15 21.79 -31.26 6.31
CA SER A 15 22.87 -30.41 6.84
C SER A 15 23.25 -29.31 5.84
N ILE A 16 23.74 -28.19 6.35
CA ILE A 16 24.08 -27.00 5.56
C ILE A 16 25.54 -26.66 5.83
N SER A 17 26.35 -26.50 4.79
CA SER A 17 27.75 -26.06 4.89
C SER A 17 27.99 -24.83 4.02
N VAL A 18 28.50 -23.76 4.63
CA VAL A 18 28.75 -22.48 3.97
C VAL A 18 30.23 -22.14 4.11
N ARG A 19 30.87 -21.74 3.01
CA ARG A 19 32.29 -21.36 2.96
C ARG A 19 32.51 -20.08 2.15
N ASN A 20 33.19 -19.11 2.76
CA ASN A 20 33.67 -17.86 2.16
C ASN A 20 32.62 -17.10 1.36
N LEU A 21 31.38 -17.03 1.88
CA LEU A 21 30.29 -16.36 1.20
C LEU A 21 30.49 -14.84 1.23
N VAL A 22 30.53 -14.23 0.04
CA VAL A 22 30.70 -12.79 -0.17
C VAL A 22 29.61 -12.29 -1.14
N VAL A 23 29.02 -11.14 -0.82
CA VAL A 23 28.06 -10.44 -1.67
C VAL A 23 28.49 -8.98 -1.78
N SER A 24 28.71 -8.48 -2.99
CA SER A 24 29.13 -7.09 -3.23
C SER A 24 28.27 -6.37 -4.27
N VAL A 25 28.18 -5.04 -4.20
CA VAL A 25 27.44 -4.23 -5.16
C VAL A 25 28.35 -3.84 -6.33
N LYS A 26 27.94 -4.13 -7.57
CA LYS A 26 28.64 -3.69 -8.77
C LYS A 26 28.40 -2.19 -8.99
N GLU A 27 29.45 -1.38 -8.86
CA GLU A 27 29.35 0.02 -9.30
C GLU A 27 29.22 0.07 -10.83
N LYS A 28 28.12 0.67 -11.32
CA LYS A 28 28.01 1.08 -12.72
C LYS A 28 29.12 2.10 -12.97
N LYS A 29 30.22 1.70 -13.63
CA LYS A 29 31.24 2.62 -14.14
C LYS A 29 30.54 3.75 -14.89
N LYS A 30 30.51 4.95 -14.32
CA LYS A 30 30.09 6.16 -15.06
C LYS A 30 31.03 6.23 -16.26
N LYS A 31 30.47 6.14 -17.48
CA LYS A 31 31.20 6.52 -18.70
C LYS A 31 31.36 8.05 -18.67
N THR A 32 32.23 8.55 -17.81
CA THR A 32 32.69 9.93 -17.88
C THR A 32 33.64 9.99 -19.06
N ARG A 33 33.21 10.67 -20.12
CA ARG A 33 33.97 10.87 -21.35
C ARG A 33 34.99 11.98 -21.09
N GLN A 34 36.05 11.69 -20.34
CA GLN A 34 37.16 12.62 -20.11
C GLN A 34 38.51 11.88 -20.16
N ASN A 35 39.55 12.65 -20.47
CA ASN A 35 40.77 12.31 -21.21
C ASN A 35 41.60 11.13 -20.69
N SER A 36 42.28 10.49 -21.64
CA SER A 36 42.92 9.19 -21.58
C SER A 36 44.27 9.09 -20.85
N ASN A 37 44.65 10.01 -19.96
CA ASN A 37 46.04 10.06 -19.44
C ASN A 37 46.23 9.99 -17.90
N GLU A 38 45.20 9.74 -17.08
CA GLU A 38 45.37 9.57 -15.61
C GLU A 38 44.88 8.20 -15.09
N LYS A 39 45.14 7.14 -15.85
CA LYS A 39 44.45 5.84 -15.65
C LYS A 39 45.15 4.81 -14.75
N GLU A 40 46.16 5.17 -13.97
CA GLU A 40 46.93 4.17 -13.21
C GLU A 40 47.06 4.41 -11.69
N LEU A 41 46.35 5.37 -11.08
CA LEU A 41 46.40 5.55 -9.61
C LEU A 41 45.07 5.46 -8.82
N GLU A 42 43.91 5.27 -9.47
CA GLU A 42 42.61 5.19 -8.77
C GLU A 42 41.85 3.85 -8.95
N SER A 43 42.56 2.74 -9.19
CA SER A 43 41.91 1.43 -9.44
C SER A 43 41.76 0.52 -8.21
N SER A 44 41.63 1.05 -7.00
CA SER A 44 41.44 0.22 -5.79
C SER A 44 40.38 0.74 -4.81
N ALA A 45 39.36 1.45 -5.27
CA ALA A 45 38.13 1.54 -4.48
C ALA A 45 37.41 0.19 -4.57
N ALA A 46 37.62 -0.67 -3.57
CA ALA A 46 36.95 -1.97 -3.48
C ALA A 46 35.42 -1.76 -3.48
N ASN A 47 34.70 -2.53 -4.31
CA ASN A 47 33.23 -2.50 -4.33
C ASN A 47 32.69 -2.66 -2.90
N PRO A 48 31.68 -1.88 -2.48
CA PRO A 48 31.11 -2.02 -1.15
C PRO A 48 30.52 -3.43 -0.99
N LYS A 49 31.05 -4.17 -0.01
CA LYS A 49 30.62 -5.52 0.36
C LYS A 49 29.45 -5.45 1.34
N ILE A 50 28.44 -6.28 1.09
CA ILE A 50 27.27 -6.47 1.97
C ILE A 50 27.49 -7.65 2.90
N LEU A 51 28.10 -8.73 2.40
CA LEU A 51 28.56 -9.89 3.16
C LEU A 51 30.03 -10.12 2.84
N ASP A 52 30.84 -10.43 3.85
CA ASP A 52 32.27 -10.66 3.69
C ASP A 52 32.73 -11.90 4.47
N ASN A 53 33.19 -12.90 3.71
CA ASN A 53 33.82 -14.12 4.18
C ASN A 53 33.03 -14.90 5.25
N VAL A 54 31.73 -15.12 5.03
CA VAL A 54 30.87 -15.84 5.98
C VAL A 54 31.02 -17.37 5.79
N SER A 55 31.39 -18.09 6.85
CA SER A 55 31.58 -19.55 6.86
C SER A 55 31.01 -20.20 8.12
N PHE A 56 30.16 -21.23 7.97
CA PHE A 56 29.59 -21.99 9.10
C PHE A 56 29.02 -23.34 8.63
N ASP A 57 28.73 -24.25 9.57
CA ASP A 57 28.02 -25.50 9.33
C ASP A 57 26.73 -25.61 10.15
N ILE A 58 25.76 -26.42 9.74
CA ILE A 58 24.55 -26.73 10.49
C ILE A 58 24.26 -28.21 10.31
N GLN A 59 24.17 -28.96 11.41
CA GLN A 59 23.82 -30.37 11.32
C GLN A 59 22.31 -30.55 11.12
N ALA A 60 21.94 -31.73 10.64
CA ALA A 60 20.56 -32.03 10.31
C ALA A 60 19.67 -32.08 11.56
N GLY A 61 18.60 -31.27 11.59
CA GLY A 61 17.73 -31.11 12.77
C GLY A 61 18.23 -30.11 13.81
N GLU A 62 19.33 -29.39 13.54
CA GLU A 62 19.74 -28.29 14.41
C GLU A 62 18.95 -27.01 14.14
N MET A 63 18.81 -26.21 15.19
CA MET A 63 18.21 -24.89 15.15
C MET A 63 19.28 -23.82 15.35
N MET A 64 19.49 -23.00 14.33
CA MET A 64 20.49 -21.94 14.31
C MET A 64 19.86 -20.55 14.34
N ALA A 65 20.37 -19.69 15.21
CA ALA A 65 20.04 -18.27 15.27
C ALA A 65 21.15 -17.41 14.65
N ILE A 66 20.77 -16.58 13.67
CA ILE A 66 21.61 -15.51 13.14
C ILE A 66 21.28 -14.25 13.95
N VAL A 67 22.26 -13.78 14.70
CA VAL A 67 22.13 -12.64 15.61
C VAL A 67 23.10 -11.55 15.15
N GLY A 68 22.67 -10.29 15.23
CA GLY A 68 23.48 -9.16 14.79
C GLY A 68 22.70 -7.86 14.79
N GLY A 69 23.40 -6.73 14.73
CA GLY A 69 22.79 -5.41 14.69
C GLY A 69 21.89 -5.16 13.48
N SER A 70 21.07 -4.12 13.54
CA SER A 70 20.30 -3.64 12.39
C SER A 70 21.26 -3.30 11.24
N GLY A 71 20.96 -3.74 10.01
CA GLY A 71 21.82 -3.50 8.84
C GLY A 71 23.10 -4.34 8.76
N SER A 72 23.32 -5.33 9.65
CA SER A 72 24.51 -6.20 9.60
C SER A 72 24.53 -7.21 8.45
N GLY A 73 23.45 -7.33 7.67
CA GLY A 73 23.36 -8.27 6.55
C GLY A 73 22.60 -9.58 6.83
N LYS A 74 21.93 -9.73 8.00
CA LYS A 74 21.15 -10.93 8.38
C LYS A 74 20.14 -11.38 7.31
N THR A 75 19.25 -10.48 6.90
CA THR A 75 18.24 -10.73 5.86
C THR A 75 18.89 -11.02 4.51
N THR A 76 20.00 -10.36 4.20
CA THR A 76 20.78 -10.64 2.97
C THR A 76 21.33 -12.07 3.00
N LEU A 77 21.93 -12.50 4.12
CA LEU A 77 22.42 -13.86 4.29
C LEU A 77 21.31 -14.89 4.12
N LEU A 78 20.16 -14.70 4.80
CA LEU A 78 19.00 -15.59 4.63
C LEU A 78 18.48 -15.63 3.20
N ASN A 79 18.39 -14.49 2.53
CA ASN A 79 17.93 -14.43 1.14
C ASN A 79 18.92 -15.06 0.15
N THR A 80 20.22 -14.99 0.43
CA THR A 80 21.25 -15.69 -0.35
C THR A 80 21.14 -17.20 -0.16
N LEU A 81 21.03 -17.68 1.09
CA LEU A 81 20.92 -19.12 1.40
C LEU A 81 19.64 -19.77 0.85
N SER A 82 18.55 -19.01 0.82
CA SER A 82 17.26 -19.45 0.29
C SER A 82 17.08 -19.19 -1.21
N THR A 83 18.15 -18.80 -1.93
CA THR A 83 18.17 -18.47 -3.37
C THR A 83 17.13 -17.44 -3.81
N ARG A 84 16.69 -16.56 -2.91
CA ARG A 84 15.71 -15.51 -3.20
C ARG A 84 16.33 -14.27 -3.85
N LEU A 85 17.63 -14.06 -3.65
CA LEU A 85 18.40 -13.11 -4.44
C LEU A 85 18.74 -13.75 -5.77
N ASN A 86 18.42 -13.08 -6.88
CA ASN A 86 18.77 -13.58 -8.20
C ASN A 86 20.30 -13.54 -8.37
N VAL A 87 20.92 -14.72 -8.39
CA VAL A 87 22.37 -14.90 -8.57
C VAL A 87 22.82 -14.40 -9.95
N GLU A 88 21.90 -14.31 -10.91
CA GLU A 88 22.17 -13.79 -12.27
C GLU A 88 22.05 -12.25 -12.38
N ASN A 89 21.79 -11.55 -11.29
CA ASN A 89 21.61 -10.09 -11.33
C ASN A 89 22.89 -9.35 -11.76
N HIS A 90 22.76 -8.41 -12.70
CA HIS A 90 23.87 -7.56 -13.15
C HIS A 90 24.35 -6.54 -12.10
N SER A 91 23.58 -6.30 -11.03
CA SER A 91 23.90 -5.30 -10.00
C SER A 91 24.69 -5.85 -8.81
N LEU A 92 24.73 -7.16 -8.60
CA LEU A 92 25.40 -7.81 -7.48
C LEU A 92 26.47 -8.78 -7.98
N ASP A 93 27.50 -9.01 -7.17
CA ASP A 93 28.49 -10.06 -7.36
C ASP A 93 28.45 -11.02 -6.19
N PHE A 94 28.41 -12.31 -6.50
CA PHE A 94 28.32 -13.39 -5.53
C PHE A 94 29.56 -14.28 -5.65
N SER A 95 30.24 -14.54 -4.54
CA SER A 95 31.33 -15.53 -4.47
C SER A 95 31.22 -16.36 -3.19
N GLY A 96 31.85 -17.54 -3.19
CA GLY A 96 31.77 -18.51 -2.08
C GLY A 96 30.99 -19.77 -2.47
N TYR A 97 30.92 -20.71 -1.53
CA TYR A 97 30.37 -22.05 -1.70
C TYR A 97 29.30 -22.33 -0.64
N VAL A 98 28.17 -22.90 -1.07
CA VAL A 98 27.06 -23.31 -0.19
C VAL A 98 26.64 -24.70 -0.62
N GLU A 99 26.74 -25.66 0.31
CA GLU A 99 26.33 -27.04 0.10
C GLU A 99 25.22 -27.42 1.06
N PHE A 100 24.22 -28.09 0.52
CA PHE A 100 23.21 -28.76 1.31
C PHE A 100 23.36 -30.27 1.14
N SER A 101 23.72 -30.95 2.22
CA SER A 101 24.01 -32.39 2.22
C SER A 101 22.90 -33.18 2.89
N THR A 102 22.60 -34.35 2.32
CA THR A 102 21.72 -35.37 2.90
C THR A 102 22.49 -36.66 3.06
N PRO A 103 22.17 -37.53 4.04
CA PRO A 103 22.85 -38.82 4.22
C PRO A 103 22.84 -39.72 2.98
N ASN A 104 21.83 -39.57 2.11
CA ASN A 104 21.68 -40.34 0.87
C ASN A 104 22.34 -39.70 -0.36
N GLY A 105 22.96 -38.52 -0.24
CA GLY A 105 23.50 -37.77 -1.38
C GLY A 105 22.43 -37.21 -2.32
N ASP A 106 21.20 -37.08 -1.84
CA ASP A 106 20.06 -36.56 -2.59
C ASP A 106 20.25 -35.06 -2.82
N LYS A 107 20.26 -34.65 -4.10
CA LYS A 107 20.59 -33.27 -4.51
C LYS A 107 19.44 -32.28 -4.37
N ARG A 108 18.22 -32.74 -4.02
CA ARG A 108 17.01 -31.92 -4.01
C ARG A 108 16.41 -31.81 -2.61
N ILE A 109 16.13 -30.58 -2.19
CA ILE A 109 15.73 -30.28 -0.82
C ILE A 109 14.45 -29.46 -0.79
N LYS A 110 13.57 -29.77 0.15
CA LYS A 110 12.33 -29.02 0.40
C LYS A 110 12.62 -27.91 1.40
N ASN A 111 12.63 -26.67 0.94
CA ASN A 111 12.72 -25.50 1.83
C ASN A 111 11.38 -24.78 1.96
N SER A 112 11.29 -23.93 2.99
CA SER A 112 10.25 -22.92 3.14
C SER A 112 10.88 -21.64 3.71
N TYR A 113 10.31 -20.47 3.38
CA TYR A 113 10.79 -19.17 3.84
C TYR A 113 9.66 -18.35 4.44
N LEU A 114 9.83 -17.86 5.67
CA LEU A 114 8.92 -16.91 6.32
C LEU A 114 9.46 -15.48 6.18
N GLN A 115 8.68 -14.62 5.52
CA GLN A 115 9.00 -13.20 5.33
C GLN A 115 8.71 -12.37 6.59
N GLN A 116 9.40 -11.23 6.72
CA GLN A 116 9.14 -10.27 7.77
C GLN A 116 7.70 -9.74 7.73
N SER A 117 7.14 -9.45 6.54
CA SER A 117 5.76 -8.98 6.37
C SER A 117 4.76 -10.11 6.14
N ASP A 118 3.63 -10.10 6.87
CA ASP A 118 2.54 -11.04 6.66
C ASP A 118 1.56 -10.52 5.60
N VAL A 119 1.35 -11.29 4.52
CA VAL A 119 0.45 -10.92 3.42
C VAL A 119 -0.63 -11.99 3.24
N PHE A 120 -1.89 -11.58 3.28
CA PHE A 120 -3.04 -12.47 3.13
C PHE A 120 -4.05 -11.95 2.12
N LEU A 121 -4.82 -12.87 1.53
CA LEU A 121 -5.96 -12.52 0.67
C LEU A 121 -7.15 -12.08 1.54
N PRO A 122 -7.84 -10.98 1.19
CA PRO A 122 -9.00 -10.51 1.95
C PRO A 122 -10.19 -11.47 1.82
N GLY A 123 -10.97 -11.66 2.89
CA GLY A 123 -12.23 -12.43 2.86
C GLY A 123 -12.12 -13.94 3.10
N LEU A 124 -10.91 -14.50 3.17
CA LEU A 124 -10.68 -15.90 3.56
C LEU A 124 -10.61 -16.05 5.08
N THR A 125 -11.06 -17.21 5.57
CA THR A 125 -10.82 -17.65 6.95
C THR A 125 -9.43 -18.25 7.12
N ALA A 126 -8.96 -18.40 8.37
CA ALA A 126 -7.68 -19.05 8.65
C ALA A 126 -7.62 -20.47 8.04
N PHE A 127 -8.66 -21.28 8.25
CA PHE A 127 -8.76 -22.63 7.69
C PHE A 127 -8.75 -22.63 6.15
N GLU A 128 -9.50 -21.74 5.51
CA GLU A 128 -9.54 -21.69 4.04
C GLU A 128 -8.20 -21.23 3.45
N THR A 129 -7.53 -20.29 4.12
CA THR A 129 -6.19 -19.85 3.74
C THR A 129 -5.23 -21.04 3.72
N LEU A 130 -5.23 -21.84 4.80
CA LEU A 130 -4.42 -23.05 4.88
C LEU A 130 -4.86 -24.11 3.89
N ARG A 131 -6.17 -24.28 3.66
CA ARG A 131 -6.69 -25.26 2.71
C ARG A 131 -6.26 -24.99 1.28
N PHE A 132 -6.40 -23.75 0.81
CA PHE A 132 -5.97 -23.39 -0.55
C PHE A 132 -4.45 -23.49 -0.71
N GLN A 133 -3.68 -23.11 0.32
CA GLN A 133 -2.24 -23.32 0.31
C GLN A 133 -1.88 -24.80 0.34
N ALA A 134 -2.55 -25.63 1.14
CA ALA A 134 -2.31 -27.07 1.21
C ALA A 134 -2.60 -27.74 -0.14
N ASP A 135 -3.68 -27.33 -0.80
CA ASP A 135 -4.05 -27.83 -2.11
C ASP A 135 -3.04 -27.49 -3.21
N LEU A 136 -2.36 -26.35 -3.11
CA LEU A 136 -1.30 -25.94 -4.04
C LEU A 136 0.07 -26.52 -3.70
N ARG A 137 0.41 -26.60 -2.41
CA ARG A 137 1.76 -26.90 -1.94
C ARG A 137 2.04 -28.40 -1.81
N LEU A 138 1.04 -29.20 -1.44
CA LEU A 138 1.17 -30.64 -1.21
C LEU A 138 1.05 -31.46 -2.50
N PRO A 139 1.78 -32.58 -2.61
CA PRO A 139 1.73 -33.42 -3.79
C PRO A 139 0.34 -34.05 -3.99
N PRO A 140 -0.02 -34.41 -5.24
CA PRO A 140 -1.34 -34.96 -5.55
C PRO A 140 -1.62 -36.33 -4.93
N SER A 141 -0.59 -37.04 -4.46
CA SER A 141 -0.69 -38.32 -3.75
C SER A 141 -1.39 -38.22 -2.39
N VAL A 142 -1.33 -37.05 -1.74
CA VAL A 142 -1.94 -36.83 -0.41
C VAL A 142 -3.44 -36.67 -0.55
N SER A 143 -4.20 -37.49 0.19
CA SER A 143 -5.66 -37.48 0.15
C SER A 143 -6.24 -36.19 0.76
N GLN A 144 -7.46 -35.80 0.38
CA GLN A 144 -8.10 -34.60 0.95
C GLN A 144 -8.34 -34.71 2.46
N ASN A 145 -8.59 -35.91 2.97
CA ASN A 145 -8.76 -36.15 4.40
C ASN A 145 -7.44 -35.98 5.16
N GLU A 146 -6.32 -36.48 4.61
CA GLU A 146 -4.99 -36.26 5.16
C GLU A 146 -4.61 -34.77 5.16
N LYS A 147 -4.97 -34.03 4.10
CA LYS A 147 -4.75 -32.58 4.05
C LYS A 147 -5.50 -31.85 5.16
N ILE A 148 -6.77 -32.20 5.37
CA ILE A 148 -7.59 -31.60 6.44
C ILE A 148 -7.02 -31.98 7.81
N ALA A 149 -6.65 -33.25 8.02
CA ALA A 149 -6.02 -33.69 9.26
C ALA A 149 -4.68 -32.95 9.52
N LEU A 150 -3.87 -32.73 8.50
CA LEU A 150 -2.66 -31.91 8.58
C LEU A 150 -3.00 -30.45 8.96
N ILE A 151 -4.02 -29.84 8.36
CA ILE A 151 -4.42 -28.47 8.67
C ILE A 151 -4.92 -28.37 10.12
N GLU A 152 -5.81 -29.27 10.57
CA GLU A 152 -6.31 -29.26 11.94
C GLU A 152 -5.17 -29.49 12.94
N SER A 153 -4.27 -30.45 12.66
CA SER A 153 -3.09 -30.66 13.50
C SER A 153 -2.14 -29.45 13.54
N LEU A 154 -1.99 -28.70 12.44
CA LEU A 154 -1.21 -27.45 12.42
C LEU A 154 -1.91 -26.34 13.21
N LEU A 155 -3.24 -26.22 13.09
CA LEU A 155 -4.02 -25.23 13.84
C LEU A 155 -3.94 -25.50 15.35
N ASP A 156 -4.06 -26.76 15.76
CA ASP A 156 -3.93 -27.19 17.17
C ASP A 156 -2.49 -26.99 17.67
N THR A 157 -1.51 -27.39 16.86
CA THR A 157 -0.09 -27.28 17.21
C THR A 157 0.36 -25.83 17.38
N LEU A 158 -0.19 -24.92 16.58
CA LEU A 158 0.12 -23.51 16.64
C LEU A 158 -0.85 -22.72 17.52
N GLU A 159 -1.72 -23.39 18.28
CA GLU A 159 -2.69 -22.77 19.20
C GLU A 159 -3.57 -21.68 18.53
N ILE A 160 -3.99 -21.94 17.30
CA ILE A 160 -4.84 -21.03 16.50
C ILE A 160 -6.16 -21.67 16.09
N SER A 161 -6.56 -22.77 16.73
CA SER A 161 -7.81 -23.50 16.46
C SER A 161 -9.07 -22.64 16.71
N HIS A 162 -9.05 -21.71 17.66
CA HIS A 162 -10.17 -20.77 17.89
C HIS A 162 -10.39 -19.82 16.70
N LEU A 163 -9.37 -19.61 15.87
CA LEU A 163 -9.41 -18.70 14.72
C LEU A 163 -9.81 -19.40 13.42
N ARG A 164 -10.03 -20.72 13.47
CA ARG A 164 -10.32 -21.57 12.32
C ARG A 164 -11.31 -20.94 11.33
N ASN A 165 -12.41 -20.39 11.84
CA ASN A 165 -13.50 -19.79 11.05
C ASN A 165 -13.48 -18.25 11.02
N THR A 166 -12.46 -17.62 11.59
CA THR A 166 -12.32 -16.17 11.64
C THR A 166 -11.71 -15.66 10.34
N ARG A 167 -12.27 -14.60 9.76
CA ARG A 167 -11.72 -13.96 8.55
C ARG A 167 -10.44 -13.22 8.90
N VAL A 168 -9.37 -13.50 8.15
CA VAL A 168 -8.04 -12.95 8.39
C VAL A 168 -8.03 -11.43 8.13
N VAL A 169 -8.38 -11.04 6.90
CA VAL A 169 -8.41 -9.65 6.44
C VAL A 169 -9.77 -9.32 5.84
N SER A 170 -10.28 -8.12 6.08
CA SER A 170 -11.49 -7.57 5.46
C SER A 170 -11.20 -6.97 4.09
N PHE A 171 -12.20 -6.90 3.20
CA PHE A 171 -12.08 -6.22 1.89
C PHE A 171 -11.80 -4.71 2.00
N THR A 172 -12.01 -4.12 3.18
CA THR A 172 -11.61 -2.73 3.51
C THR A 172 -10.19 -2.62 4.08
N GLN A 173 -9.37 -3.67 3.89
CA GLN A 173 -8.00 -3.80 4.42
C GLN A 173 -7.85 -3.72 5.95
N ARG A 174 -8.95 -3.92 6.69
CA ARG A 174 -8.90 -4.08 8.16
C ARG A 174 -8.51 -5.52 8.51
N ILE A 175 -7.51 -5.68 9.37
CA ILE A 175 -7.06 -7.01 9.82
C ILE A 175 -7.77 -7.35 11.13
N ASN A 176 -8.32 -8.57 11.23
CA ASN A 176 -9.08 -9.01 12.43
C ASN A 176 -8.23 -9.81 13.42
N LEU A 177 -7.05 -10.26 12.99
CA LEU A 177 -6.12 -11.06 13.80
C LEU A 177 -5.11 -10.15 14.50
N SER A 178 -4.67 -10.54 15.70
CA SER A 178 -3.51 -9.93 16.34
C SER A 178 -2.22 -10.25 15.56
N GLY A 179 -1.17 -9.45 15.72
CA GLY A 179 0.11 -9.66 15.03
C GLY A 179 0.71 -11.06 15.28
N GLY A 180 0.64 -11.56 16.52
CA GLY A 180 1.11 -12.91 16.84
C GLY A 180 0.30 -14.03 16.20
N GLU A 181 -1.02 -13.87 16.11
CA GLU A 181 -1.89 -14.82 15.41
C GLU A 181 -1.65 -14.80 13.89
N GLN A 182 -1.40 -13.61 13.31
CA GLN A 182 -1.01 -13.46 11.90
C GLN A 182 0.30 -14.21 11.63
N ARG A 183 1.33 -14.00 12.46
CA ARG A 183 2.62 -14.66 12.31
C ARG A 183 2.51 -16.18 12.40
N ARG A 184 1.75 -16.70 13.37
CA ARG A 184 1.51 -18.15 13.52
C ARG A 184 0.77 -18.72 12.31
N LEU A 185 -0.21 -18.00 11.77
CA LEU A 185 -0.89 -18.41 10.54
C LEU A 185 0.05 -18.41 9.32
N SER A 186 0.92 -17.41 9.20
CA SER A 186 1.96 -17.38 8.15
C SER A 186 2.94 -18.54 8.30
N LEU A 187 3.36 -18.88 9.52
CA LEU A 187 4.20 -20.05 9.79
C LEU A 187 3.45 -21.35 9.40
N ALA A 188 2.18 -21.48 9.75
CA ALA A 188 1.35 -22.61 9.37
C ALA A 188 1.33 -22.81 7.84
N VAL A 189 1.21 -21.73 7.06
CA VAL A 189 1.27 -21.78 5.58
C VAL A 189 2.62 -22.37 5.11
N GLN A 190 3.72 -22.01 5.75
CA GLN A 190 5.05 -22.50 5.40
C GLN A 190 5.30 -23.96 5.81
N LEU A 191 4.72 -24.41 6.92
CA LEU A 191 4.82 -25.79 7.40
C LEU A 191 4.00 -26.80 6.59
N LEU A 192 3.02 -26.36 5.80
CA LEU A 192 2.23 -27.23 4.93
C LEU A 192 3.07 -28.04 3.94
N ASN A 193 4.27 -27.55 3.56
CA ASN A 193 5.15 -28.24 2.63
C ASN A 193 5.99 -29.37 3.26
N LYS A 194 5.91 -29.57 4.59
CA LYS A 194 6.83 -30.42 5.36
C LYS A 194 8.31 -30.12 4.99
N PRO A 195 8.77 -28.87 5.15
CA PRO A 195 10.11 -28.48 4.72
C PRO A 195 11.18 -29.18 5.57
N SER A 196 12.25 -29.65 4.93
CA SER A 196 13.47 -30.13 5.61
C SER A 196 14.39 -29.02 6.06
N VAL A 197 14.31 -27.85 5.42
CA VAL A 197 14.98 -26.62 5.85
C VAL A 197 13.96 -25.48 5.96
N LEU A 198 13.90 -24.83 7.11
CA LEU A 198 13.01 -23.72 7.36
C LEU A 198 13.81 -22.44 7.61
N PHE A 199 13.68 -21.47 6.71
CA PHE A 199 14.28 -20.13 6.84
C PHE A 199 13.25 -19.15 7.40
N LEU A 200 13.60 -18.42 8.44
CA LEU A 200 12.69 -17.51 9.12
C LEU A 200 13.34 -16.15 9.30
N ASP A 201 12.81 -15.12 8.63
CA ASP A 201 13.32 -13.76 8.78
C ASP A 201 12.53 -13.03 9.89
N GLU A 202 13.19 -12.85 11.04
CA GLU A 202 12.65 -12.18 12.22
C GLU A 202 11.25 -12.67 12.66
N PRO A 203 11.08 -13.98 12.93
CA PRO A 203 9.77 -14.56 13.22
C PRO A 203 9.16 -14.04 14.53
N THR A 204 9.97 -13.50 15.45
CA THR A 204 9.53 -12.98 16.75
C THR A 204 9.14 -11.50 16.73
N THR A 205 9.39 -10.78 15.62
CA THR A 205 9.10 -9.35 15.52
C THR A 205 7.60 -9.08 15.57
N GLY A 206 7.19 -8.18 16.45
CA GLY A 206 5.79 -7.79 16.65
C GLY A 206 4.97 -8.74 17.53
N LEU A 207 5.59 -9.75 18.15
CA LEU A 207 4.96 -10.60 19.16
C LEU A 207 5.33 -10.15 20.58
N ASP A 208 4.41 -10.30 21.54
CA ASP A 208 4.80 -10.45 22.94
C ASP A 208 5.63 -11.72 23.07
N ALA A 209 6.66 -11.72 23.89
CA ALA A 209 7.49 -12.88 24.11
C ALA A 209 6.86 -14.04 24.85
N SER A 210 5.70 -13.94 25.49
CA SER A 210 4.94 -15.17 25.79
C SER A 210 4.61 -15.89 24.48
N ASN A 211 4.03 -15.17 23.52
CA ASN A 211 3.77 -15.71 22.18
C ASN A 211 5.04 -15.97 21.34
N ALA A 212 6.11 -15.19 21.49
CA ALA A 212 7.37 -15.42 20.79
C ALA A 212 8.10 -16.65 21.32
N LEU A 213 8.11 -16.85 22.65
CA LEU A 213 8.63 -18.06 23.27
C LEU A 213 7.83 -19.29 22.84
N LYS A 214 6.49 -19.21 22.84
CA LYS A 214 5.63 -20.28 22.29
C LYS A 214 6.01 -20.62 20.85
N LEU A 215 6.17 -19.60 20.00
CA LEU A 215 6.57 -19.77 18.62
C LEU A 215 7.92 -20.49 18.51
N VAL A 216 8.92 -20.05 19.28
CA VAL A 216 10.27 -20.62 19.23
C VAL A 216 10.31 -22.03 19.85
N GLN A 217 9.55 -22.31 20.91
CA GLN A 217 9.41 -23.66 21.45
C GLN A 217 8.79 -24.62 20.43
N VAL A 218 7.80 -24.16 19.67
CA VAL A 218 7.25 -24.92 18.55
C VAL A 218 8.33 -25.19 17.50
N LEU A 219 9.14 -24.18 17.15
CA LEU A 219 10.24 -24.34 16.19
C LEU A 219 11.32 -25.30 16.71
N LYS A 220 11.67 -25.24 17.99
CA LYS A 220 12.60 -26.18 18.62
C LYS A 220 12.04 -27.61 18.63
N LYS A 221 10.74 -27.74 18.88
CA LYS A 221 10.08 -29.04 18.80
C LYS A 221 10.12 -29.59 17.37
N LEU A 222 9.98 -28.75 16.35
CA LEU A 222 10.15 -29.16 14.95
C LEU A 222 11.59 -29.56 14.60
N SER A 223 12.59 -28.98 15.26
CA SER A 223 13.99 -29.37 15.06
C SER A 223 14.38 -30.62 15.85
N SER A 224 13.61 -30.97 16.89
CA SER A 224 13.85 -32.15 17.71
C SER A 224 13.99 -33.42 16.87
N PRO A 225 14.71 -34.46 17.35
CA PRO A 225 14.95 -35.68 16.58
C PRO A 225 13.67 -36.46 16.23
N GLU A 226 12.53 -36.14 16.85
CA GLU A 226 11.22 -36.67 16.46
C GLU A 226 10.78 -36.14 15.08
N PHE A 227 11.07 -34.88 14.78
CA PHE A 227 10.63 -34.20 13.56
C PHE A 227 11.77 -33.96 12.55
N GLY A 228 12.98 -33.62 13.00
CA GLY A 228 14.18 -33.56 12.16
C GLY A 228 14.25 -32.40 11.15
N VAL A 229 13.55 -31.28 11.38
CA VAL A 229 13.60 -30.09 10.52
C VAL A 229 14.80 -29.22 10.89
N THR A 230 15.64 -28.86 9.92
CA THR A 230 16.73 -27.89 10.14
C THR A 230 16.16 -26.47 10.09
N VAL A 231 16.36 -25.68 11.14
CA VAL A 231 15.76 -24.34 11.27
C VAL A 231 16.85 -23.28 11.29
N VAL A 232 16.78 -22.31 10.38
CA VAL A 232 17.67 -21.15 10.34
C VAL A 232 16.82 -19.89 10.48
N MET A 233 17.03 -19.13 11.53
CA MET A 233 16.28 -17.88 11.73
C MET A 233 17.19 -16.70 12.00
N SER A 234 16.82 -15.53 11.49
CA SER A 234 17.32 -14.27 12.03
C SER A 234 16.48 -13.92 13.24
N ILE A 235 17.13 -13.59 14.36
CA ILE A 235 16.43 -13.08 15.52
C ILE A 235 17.11 -11.82 16.02
N HIS A 236 16.28 -10.81 16.25
CA HIS A 236 16.72 -9.57 16.85
C HIS A 236 16.52 -9.72 18.36
N GLN A 237 17.61 -10.07 19.04
CA GLN A 237 17.70 -10.21 20.50
C GLN A 237 16.71 -11.19 21.15
N PRO A 238 17.10 -12.47 21.26
CA PRO A 238 16.31 -13.46 21.96
C PRO A 238 16.37 -13.28 23.48
N ARG A 239 15.23 -13.49 24.16
CA ARG A 239 15.19 -13.68 25.62
C ARG A 239 16.07 -14.87 26.03
N LEU A 240 16.58 -14.88 27.26
CA LEU A 240 17.37 -16.00 27.80
C LEU A 240 16.70 -17.38 27.61
N GLU A 241 15.38 -17.46 27.78
CA GLU A 241 14.61 -18.68 27.58
C GLU A 241 14.59 -19.13 26.11
N ILE A 242 14.48 -18.18 25.19
CA ILE A 242 14.53 -18.41 23.73
C ILE A 242 15.95 -18.81 23.32
N THR A 243 16.95 -18.11 23.87
CA THR A 243 18.38 -18.35 23.67
C THR A 243 18.77 -19.79 23.99
N LYS A 244 18.27 -20.33 25.10
CA LYS A 244 18.52 -21.72 25.52
C LYS A 244 17.96 -22.77 24.56
N LEU A 245 17.05 -22.39 23.65
CA LEU A 245 16.47 -23.31 22.67
C LEU A 245 17.33 -23.44 21.41
N PHE A 246 18.24 -22.49 21.14
CA PHE A 246 19.11 -22.57 19.97
C PHE A 246 20.24 -23.58 20.19
N ASP A 247 20.52 -24.38 19.16
CA ASP A 247 21.67 -25.27 19.14
C ASP A 247 22.92 -24.50 18.75
N LYS A 248 22.83 -23.68 17.69
CA LYS A 248 23.95 -22.88 17.16
C LYS A 248 23.60 -21.40 17.12
N ILE A 249 24.60 -20.55 17.31
CA ILE A 249 24.51 -19.11 17.17
C ILE A 249 25.55 -18.63 16.16
N CYS A 250 25.15 -17.79 15.21
CA CYS A 250 26.06 -17.06 14.34
C CYS A 250 25.88 -15.57 14.54
N LEU A 251 26.98 -14.92 14.94
CA LEU A 251 27.04 -13.51 15.23
C LEU A 251 27.64 -12.75 14.06
N ILE A 252 26.85 -11.84 13.50
CA ILE A 252 27.25 -11.02 12.33
C ILE A 252 27.19 -9.53 12.69
N THR A 253 28.26 -8.81 12.36
CA THR A 253 28.39 -7.37 12.59
C THR A 253 28.27 -6.54 11.29
N SER A 254 28.38 -5.22 11.40
CA SER A 254 28.36 -4.28 10.28
C SER A 254 29.32 -4.68 9.15
N GLY A 255 28.85 -4.57 7.90
CA GLY A 255 29.56 -5.04 6.70
C GLY A 255 29.42 -6.55 6.43
N GLY A 256 28.56 -7.25 7.18
CA GLY A 256 28.31 -8.68 6.96
C GLY A 256 29.48 -9.58 7.29
N ARG A 257 30.25 -9.18 8.31
CA ARG A 257 31.43 -9.88 8.81
C ARG A 257 31.05 -10.76 10.00
N MET A 258 31.60 -11.96 10.06
CA MET A 258 31.35 -12.88 11.17
C MET A 258 32.26 -12.59 12.36
N VAL A 259 31.71 -12.64 13.57
CA VAL A 259 32.45 -12.47 14.83
C VAL A 259 32.51 -13.77 15.63
N TYR A 260 31.48 -14.61 15.52
CA TYR A 260 31.44 -15.89 16.22
C TYR A 260 30.44 -16.85 15.56
N TYR A 261 30.78 -18.14 15.57
CA TYR A 261 29.88 -19.24 15.26
C TYR A 261 30.14 -20.42 16.20
N GLY A 262 29.09 -21.02 16.75
CA GLY A 262 29.21 -22.21 17.59
C GLY A 262 28.06 -22.36 18.60
N ASP A 263 28.28 -23.22 19.60
CA ASP A 263 27.32 -23.47 20.68
C ASP A 263 27.27 -22.31 21.67
N LEU A 264 26.10 -22.07 22.27
CA LEU A 264 25.95 -21.04 23.31
C LEU A 264 26.91 -21.26 24.49
N ALA A 265 27.11 -22.50 24.93
CA ALA A 265 28.02 -22.80 26.05
C ALA A 265 29.49 -22.51 25.71
N GLU A 266 29.89 -22.75 24.47
CA GLU A 266 31.23 -22.46 23.98
C GLU A 266 31.47 -20.96 23.79
N SER A 267 30.42 -20.22 23.39
CA SER A 267 30.50 -18.78 23.18
C SER A 267 30.96 -18.04 24.44
N ALA A 268 30.47 -18.43 25.62
CA ALA A 268 30.90 -17.87 26.90
C ALA A 268 32.40 -18.10 27.16
N SER A 269 32.89 -19.30 26.85
CA SER A 269 34.30 -19.63 26.98
C SER A 269 35.17 -18.86 25.97
N TYR A 270 34.69 -18.66 24.74
CA TYR A 270 35.38 -17.91 23.69
C TYR A 270 35.55 -16.43 24.08
N PHE A 271 34.48 -15.73 24.42
CA PHE A 271 34.55 -14.30 24.76
C PHE A 271 35.32 -14.04 26.06
N ASN A 272 35.32 -14.98 27.01
CA ASN A 272 36.15 -14.88 28.23
C ASN A 272 37.66 -14.98 27.96
N ARG A 273 38.08 -15.64 26.87
CA ARG A 273 39.51 -15.76 26.49
C ARG A 273 40.06 -14.49 25.85
N ILE A 274 39.19 -13.58 25.40
CA ILE A 274 39.59 -12.35 24.73
C ILE A 274 40.12 -11.35 25.77
N SER A 275 41.45 -11.21 25.83
CA SER A 275 42.17 -10.50 26.89
C SER A 275 41.87 -9.00 27.02
N PHE A 276 41.42 -8.35 25.95
CA PHE A 276 41.03 -6.93 25.98
C PHE A 276 39.59 -6.69 26.48
N LEU A 277 38.74 -7.73 26.51
CA LEU A 277 37.39 -7.66 27.08
C LEU A 277 37.40 -7.98 28.59
N SER A 278 38.36 -8.77 29.07
CA SER A 278 38.36 -9.28 30.45
C SER A 278 38.77 -8.27 31.52
N LYS A 279 39.36 -7.13 31.16
CA LYS A 279 39.99 -6.21 32.13
C LYS A 279 39.08 -5.19 32.81
N ASN A 280 37.87 -4.88 32.31
CA ASN A 280 37.03 -3.80 32.89
C ASN A 280 35.51 -4.01 32.94
N THR A 281 34.93 -5.10 32.40
CA THR A 281 33.47 -5.15 32.13
C THR A 281 32.71 -6.38 32.63
N ILE A 282 33.41 -7.42 33.12
CA ILE A 282 32.77 -8.71 33.44
C ILE A 282 32.20 -8.75 34.89
N SER A 283 32.57 -7.79 35.75
CA SER A 283 32.07 -7.76 37.14
C SER A 283 30.66 -7.15 37.30
N SER A 284 30.16 -6.34 36.36
CA SER A 284 28.85 -5.67 36.47
C SER A 284 27.69 -6.41 35.79
N HIS A 285 27.95 -7.33 34.86
CA HIS A 285 26.92 -8.00 34.05
C HIS A 285 26.68 -9.47 34.42
N LYS A 286 27.02 -9.89 35.65
CA LYS A 286 26.73 -11.26 36.14
C LYS A 286 25.25 -11.61 36.21
N SER A 287 24.33 -10.65 36.01
CA SER A 287 22.88 -10.82 36.17
C SER A 287 22.05 -10.80 34.87
N SER A 288 22.62 -10.50 33.69
CA SER A 288 21.84 -10.38 32.44
C SER A 288 22.18 -11.45 31.38
N ASN A 289 21.26 -11.64 30.43
CA ASN A 289 21.35 -12.61 29.33
C ASN A 289 22.67 -12.44 28.55
N PHE A 290 23.52 -13.46 28.51
CA PHE A 290 24.86 -13.41 27.92
C PHE A 290 24.87 -12.98 26.42
N ILE A 291 23.80 -13.27 25.68
CA ILE A 291 23.65 -12.82 24.29
C ILE A 291 23.53 -11.29 24.20
N ASP A 292 22.87 -10.64 25.16
CA ASP A 292 22.72 -9.19 25.15
C ASP A 292 24.09 -8.52 25.29
N TYR A 293 24.95 -9.05 26.18
CA TYR A 293 26.34 -8.63 26.32
C TYR A 293 27.15 -8.79 25.03
N ILE A 294 27.06 -9.96 24.37
CA ILE A 294 27.76 -10.19 23.10
C ILE A 294 27.27 -9.23 22.02
N MET A 295 25.97 -8.97 21.97
CA MET A 295 25.36 -8.06 21.01
C MET A 295 25.84 -6.63 21.21
N ASP A 296 25.89 -6.13 22.45
CA ASP A 296 26.39 -4.78 22.74
C ASP A 296 27.85 -4.58 22.34
N ILE A 297 28.64 -5.65 22.33
CA ILE A 297 30.03 -5.63 21.87
C ILE A 297 30.12 -5.66 20.34
N ALA A 298 29.27 -6.45 19.68
CA ALA A 298 29.29 -6.68 18.24
C ALA A 298 28.49 -5.65 17.42
N VAL A 299 27.65 -4.82 18.05
CA VAL A 299 26.92 -3.73 17.41
C VAL A 299 27.78 -2.48 17.32
N LYS A 300 27.71 -1.82 16.15
CA LYS A 300 28.33 -0.51 15.92
C LYS A 300 27.47 0.56 16.58
N ASP A 301 28.05 1.36 17.46
CA ASP A 301 27.34 2.49 18.07
C ASP A 301 27.52 3.74 17.19
N SER A 302 26.45 4.17 16.54
CA SER A 302 26.43 5.35 15.66
C SER A 302 25.89 6.61 16.34
N THR A 303 25.79 6.63 17.68
CA THR A 303 25.25 7.79 18.41
C THR A 303 26.16 9.01 18.32
N THR A 304 27.49 8.81 18.42
CA THR A 304 28.50 9.87 18.28
C THR A 304 29.66 9.39 17.41
N LYS A 305 30.29 10.28 16.63
CA LYS A 305 31.45 9.92 15.79
C LYS A 305 32.60 9.31 16.60
N ALA A 306 32.81 9.80 17.83
CA ALA A 306 33.83 9.26 18.74
C ALA A 306 33.50 7.81 19.16
N ASN A 307 32.26 7.51 19.55
CA ASN A 307 31.83 6.15 19.87
C ASN A 307 31.83 5.25 18.63
N GLU A 308 31.50 5.79 17.47
CA GLU A 308 31.51 5.08 16.20
C GLU A 308 32.92 4.62 15.83
N GLU A 309 33.93 5.49 15.89
CA GLU A 309 35.31 5.11 15.64
C GLU A 309 35.84 4.09 16.66
N LEU A 310 35.50 4.26 17.94
CA LEU A 310 35.87 3.32 19.00
C LEU A 310 35.23 1.94 18.80
N THR A 311 33.93 1.90 18.49
CA THR A 311 33.21 0.64 18.26
C THR A 311 33.61 -0.02 16.95
N SER A 312 33.90 0.74 15.89
CA SER A 312 34.47 0.21 14.64
C SER A 312 35.81 -0.48 14.88
N LYS A 313 36.76 0.19 15.58
CA LYS A 313 38.07 -0.41 15.91
C LYS A 313 37.92 -1.66 16.78
N ARG A 314 36.95 -1.66 17.70
CA ARG A 314 36.62 -2.84 18.52
C ARG A 314 36.12 -3.99 17.66
N ILE A 315 35.21 -3.73 16.74
CA ILE A 315 34.63 -4.73 15.83
C ILE A 315 35.71 -5.30 14.91
N ASP A 316 36.59 -4.47 14.35
CA ASP A 316 37.66 -4.92 13.46
C ASP A 316 38.60 -5.92 14.16
N ARG A 317 38.99 -5.64 15.41
CA ARG A 317 39.78 -6.56 16.24
C ARG A 317 39.06 -7.88 16.53
N LEU A 318 37.74 -7.84 16.74
CA LEU A 318 36.95 -9.05 16.98
C LEU A 318 36.88 -9.93 15.72
N VAL A 319 36.70 -9.31 14.56
CA VAL A 319 36.67 -10.03 13.27
C VAL A 319 38.04 -10.64 12.96
N GLU A 320 39.14 -9.90 13.19
CA GLU A 320 40.50 -10.42 13.04
C GLU A 320 40.73 -11.64 13.94
N TYR A 321 40.37 -11.53 15.23
CA TYR A 321 40.52 -12.63 16.18
C TYR A 321 39.64 -13.84 15.83
N TRP A 322 38.44 -13.63 15.29
CA TRP A 322 37.60 -14.72 14.77
C TRP A 322 38.23 -15.38 13.55
N ASN A 323 38.78 -14.61 12.61
CA ASN A 323 39.44 -15.16 11.43
C ASN A 323 40.65 -16.04 11.79
N GLU A 324 41.38 -15.71 12.87
CA GLU A 324 42.48 -16.53 13.40
C GLU A 324 41.99 -17.78 14.16
N TYR A 325 40.89 -17.65 14.91
CA TYR A 325 40.35 -18.74 15.72
C TYR A 325 39.47 -19.73 14.93
N SER A 326 38.89 -19.27 13.81
CA SER A 326 37.89 -20.01 13.04
C SER A 326 38.42 -21.39 12.63
N PRO A 327 37.67 -22.47 12.87
CA PRO A 327 38.06 -23.82 12.45
C PRO A 327 38.06 -23.98 10.92
N PHE A 328 37.50 -23.01 10.19
CA PHE A 328 37.39 -22.99 8.73
C PHE A 328 38.60 -22.26 8.13
N ASN A 329 39.74 -22.95 7.98
CA ASN A 329 40.95 -22.39 7.36
C ASN A 329 40.78 -22.20 5.85
N SER A 330 41.43 -21.16 5.30
CA SER A 330 41.38 -20.74 3.89
C SER A 330 42.01 -21.72 2.88
N THR A 331 42.40 -22.93 3.30
CA THR A 331 43.14 -23.92 2.50
C THR A 331 42.32 -25.13 2.08
N ASP A 332 41.05 -25.25 2.49
CA ASP A 332 40.16 -26.28 1.95
C ASP A 332 39.76 -25.88 0.51
N ILE A 333 40.65 -26.19 -0.44
CA ILE A 333 40.37 -26.15 -1.87
C ILE A 333 39.39 -27.28 -2.14
N PHE A 334 38.10 -26.98 -2.08
CA PHE A 334 37.08 -27.86 -2.62
C PHE A 334 37.19 -27.83 -4.15
N ASP A 335 37.67 -28.92 -4.75
CA ASP A 335 37.70 -29.18 -6.22
C ASP A 335 36.27 -29.36 -6.83
N GLY A 336 35.23 -28.91 -6.13
CA GLY A 336 33.83 -29.09 -6.52
C GLY A 336 33.30 -27.89 -7.32
N ASP A 337 32.67 -28.20 -8.46
CA ASP A 337 31.99 -27.29 -9.38
C ASP A 337 30.72 -26.61 -8.78
N GLY A 338 30.57 -26.56 -7.45
CA GLY A 338 29.37 -26.08 -6.75
C GLY A 338 29.30 -24.56 -6.69
N SER A 339 29.22 -23.95 -7.87
CA SER A 339 28.98 -22.52 -7.99
C SER A 339 27.62 -22.16 -7.38
N LEU A 340 27.46 -20.94 -6.87
CA LEU A 340 26.19 -20.41 -6.34
C LEU A 340 25.02 -20.50 -7.35
N LYS A 341 25.32 -20.71 -8.64
CA LYS A 341 24.33 -20.99 -9.70
C LYS A 341 23.72 -22.40 -9.60
N ASP A 342 24.46 -23.39 -9.10
CA ASP A 342 23.95 -24.74 -8.90
C ASP A 342 23.03 -24.85 -7.67
N LEU A 343 23.12 -23.89 -6.74
CA LEU A 343 22.21 -23.75 -5.59
C LEU A 343 20.74 -23.61 -6.03
N MET A 344 20.49 -22.97 -7.17
CA MET A 344 19.14 -22.81 -7.71
C MET A 344 18.51 -24.17 -8.07
N LYS A 345 19.32 -25.14 -8.52
CA LYS A 345 18.85 -26.49 -8.88
C LYS A 345 18.50 -27.35 -7.65
N VAL A 346 19.08 -27.03 -6.48
CA VAL A 346 18.86 -27.78 -5.22
C VAL A 346 17.43 -27.64 -4.73
N PHE A 347 16.82 -26.46 -4.87
CA PHE A 347 15.46 -26.20 -4.42
C PHE A 347 14.39 -26.41 -5.51
N GLU A 348 14.77 -26.89 -6.70
CA GLU A 348 13.81 -27.20 -7.75
C GLU A 348 12.94 -28.42 -7.39
N ARG A 349 11.63 -28.21 -7.39
CA ARG A 349 10.65 -29.28 -7.16
C ARG A 349 10.68 -30.32 -8.28
N PRO A 350 10.74 -31.63 -7.95
CA PRO A 350 10.61 -32.69 -8.94
C PRO A 350 9.24 -32.59 -9.65
N LYS A 351 9.21 -32.92 -10.95
CA LYS A 351 7.97 -32.84 -11.76
C LYS A 351 6.81 -33.67 -11.18
N GLN A 352 7.12 -34.76 -10.46
CA GLN A 352 6.14 -35.66 -9.85
C GLN A 352 5.43 -35.04 -8.63
N ASP A 353 6.10 -34.14 -7.88
CA ASP A 353 5.53 -33.45 -6.72
C ASP A 353 4.71 -32.21 -7.13
N ARG A 354 4.83 -31.76 -8.39
CA ARG A 354 4.06 -30.63 -8.90
C ARG A 354 2.63 -31.08 -9.17
N ILE A 355 1.68 -30.28 -8.74
CA ILE A 355 0.28 -30.49 -9.11
C ILE A 355 0.12 -30.35 -10.63
N SER A 356 -0.80 -31.13 -11.20
CA SER A 356 -1.16 -30.98 -12.61
C SER A 356 -1.71 -29.58 -12.85
N PHE A 357 -1.35 -28.99 -14.00
CA PHE A 357 -1.80 -27.66 -14.41
C PHE A 357 -3.31 -27.48 -14.29
N PHE A 358 -4.11 -28.48 -14.69
CA PHE A 358 -5.57 -28.40 -14.58
C PHE A 358 -6.07 -28.38 -13.13
N LYS A 359 -5.38 -29.10 -12.23
CA LYS A 359 -5.71 -29.11 -10.79
C LYS A 359 -5.35 -27.76 -10.17
N GLU A 360 -4.21 -27.18 -10.54
CA GLU A 360 -3.81 -25.82 -10.17
C GLU A 360 -4.87 -24.80 -10.58
N VAL A 361 -5.24 -24.80 -11.87
CA VAL A 361 -6.29 -23.91 -12.40
C VAL A 361 -7.60 -24.09 -11.64
N TYR A 362 -8.03 -25.33 -11.37
CA TYR A 362 -9.24 -25.60 -10.59
C TYR A 362 -9.20 -25.01 -9.17
N ILE A 363 -8.08 -25.21 -8.44
CA ILE A 363 -7.92 -24.71 -7.06
C ILE A 363 -7.95 -23.18 -7.04
N LEU A 364 -7.16 -22.55 -7.92
CA LEU A 364 -7.09 -21.09 -8.03
C LEU A 364 -8.44 -20.48 -8.49
N THR A 365 -9.16 -21.18 -9.38
CA THR A 365 -10.50 -20.78 -9.85
C THR A 365 -11.48 -20.79 -8.68
N ARG A 366 -11.51 -21.89 -7.90
CA ARG A 366 -12.37 -22.02 -6.73
C ARG A 366 -12.06 -20.96 -5.67
N ARG A 367 -10.78 -20.66 -5.44
CA ARG A 367 -10.33 -19.59 -4.54
C ARG A 367 -10.86 -18.24 -5.01
N THR A 368 -10.63 -17.90 -6.28
CA THR A 368 -11.05 -16.63 -6.88
C THR A 368 -12.57 -16.47 -6.87
N PHE A 369 -13.32 -17.53 -7.19
CA PHE A 369 -14.78 -17.54 -7.13
C PHE A 369 -15.28 -17.26 -5.71
N LEU A 370 -14.71 -17.91 -4.69
CA LEU A 370 -15.10 -17.70 -3.30
C LEU A 370 -14.82 -16.27 -2.82
N LEU A 371 -13.66 -15.71 -3.18
CA LEU A 371 -13.28 -14.33 -2.89
C LEU A 371 -14.29 -13.34 -3.49
N THR A 372 -14.57 -13.52 -4.78
CA THR A 372 -15.51 -12.68 -5.55
C THR A 372 -16.92 -12.76 -4.96
N TYR A 373 -17.41 -13.97 -4.65
CA TYR A 373 -18.72 -14.17 -4.03
C TYR A 373 -18.86 -13.50 -2.66
N ARG A 374 -17.77 -13.46 -1.88
CA ARG A 374 -17.77 -12.86 -0.53
C ARG A 374 -17.61 -11.35 -0.54
N ASP A 375 -17.01 -10.80 -1.59
CA ASP A 375 -16.90 -9.36 -1.79
C ASP A 375 -18.20 -8.78 -2.38
N LYS A 376 -19.27 -8.84 -1.57
CA LYS A 376 -20.60 -8.38 -1.97
C LYS A 376 -20.63 -6.90 -2.34
N LEU A 377 -19.74 -6.08 -1.77
CA LEU A 377 -19.69 -4.64 -2.06
C LEU A 377 -19.12 -4.39 -3.45
N SER A 378 -18.02 -5.07 -3.80
CA SER A 378 -17.48 -5.04 -5.15
C SER A 378 -18.45 -5.58 -6.19
N LEU A 379 -19.12 -6.70 -5.90
CA LEU A 379 -20.07 -7.31 -6.82
C LEU A 379 -21.30 -6.42 -7.00
N LEU A 380 -21.84 -5.85 -5.91
CA LEU A 380 -22.91 -4.87 -5.97
C LEU A 380 -22.49 -3.63 -6.77
N ALA A 381 -21.26 -3.15 -6.59
CA ALA A 381 -20.77 -2.02 -7.36
C ALA A 381 -20.73 -2.36 -8.85
N LEU A 382 -20.20 -3.52 -9.22
CA LEU A 382 -20.02 -3.94 -10.61
C LEU A 382 -21.34 -4.28 -11.31
N ASP A 383 -22.10 -5.24 -10.80
CA ASP A 383 -23.37 -5.68 -11.41
C ASP A 383 -24.52 -4.69 -11.14
N GLY A 384 -24.57 -4.13 -9.93
CA GLY A 384 -25.55 -3.09 -9.61
C GLY A 384 -25.25 -1.79 -10.35
N GLY A 385 -23.97 -1.44 -10.50
CA GLY A 385 -23.54 -0.31 -11.32
C GLY A 385 -23.88 -0.51 -12.80
N SER A 386 -23.65 -1.70 -13.35
CA SER A 386 -24.03 -2.01 -14.74
C SER A 386 -25.54 -1.97 -14.94
N LEU A 387 -26.34 -2.44 -13.98
CA LEU A 387 -27.80 -2.32 -13.99
C LEU A 387 -28.24 -0.85 -14.04
N VAL A 388 -27.72 -0.01 -13.14
CA VAL A 388 -28.04 1.42 -13.10
C VAL A 388 -27.63 2.09 -14.43
N THR A 389 -26.46 1.74 -14.95
CA THR A 389 -25.94 2.27 -16.21
C THR A 389 -26.81 1.84 -17.40
N ALA A 390 -27.20 0.57 -17.46
CA ALA A 390 -28.04 0.03 -18.52
C ALA A 390 -29.44 0.65 -18.52
N VAL A 391 -30.05 0.84 -17.35
CA VAL A 391 -31.38 1.48 -17.24
C VAL A 391 -31.31 2.96 -17.59
N THR A 392 -30.30 3.67 -17.11
CA THR A 392 -30.15 5.11 -17.39
C THR A 392 -29.87 5.37 -18.87
N LEU A 393 -28.93 4.64 -19.49
CA LEU A 393 -28.65 4.74 -20.92
C LEU A 393 -29.78 4.17 -21.79
N GLY A 394 -30.44 3.12 -21.32
CA GLY A 394 -31.66 2.58 -21.93
C GLY A 394 -32.76 3.63 -22.01
N TRP A 395 -32.94 4.41 -20.93
CA TRP A 395 -33.91 5.49 -20.89
C TRP A 395 -33.45 6.70 -21.72
N MET A 396 -32.15 7.02 -21.73
CA MET A 396 -31.61 8.13 -22.50
C MET A 396 -31.82 7.98 -24.01
N PHE A 397 -31.72 6.76 -24.54
CA PHE A 397 -31.99 6.44 -25.96
C PHE A 397 -33.26 5.60 -26.11
N TYR A 398 -34.31 5.90 -25.33
CA TYR A 398 -35.54 5.13 -25.38
C TYR A 398 -36.22 5.28 -26.74
N ARG A 399 -36.24 4.19 -27.53
CA ARG A 399 -36.87 4.07 -28.85
C ARG A 399 -36.75 5.34 -29.73
N PRO A 400 -35.56 5.61 -30.29
CA PRO A 400 -35.36 6.75 -31.18
C PRO A 400 -36.31 6.70 -32.38
N VAL A 401 -36.81 7.86 -32.83
CA VAL A 401 -37.65 7.96 -34.03
C VAL A 401 -36.84 7.51 -35.25
N HIS A 402 -37.43 6.81 -36.22
CA HIS A 402 -36.71 6.31 -37.40
C HIS A 402 -36.47 7.38 -38.48
N ASP A 403 -36.28 8.64 -38.08
CA ASP A 403 -35.81 9.74 -38.93
C ASP A 403 -34.27 9.80 -38.97
N LEU A 404 -33.67 10.68 -39.79
CA LEU A 404 -32.21 10.81 -39.89
C LEU A 404 -31.52 11.08 -38.53
N SER A 405 -32.16 11.85 -37.64
CA SER A 405 -31.61 12.19 -36.34
C SER A 405 -31.68 11.02 -35.34
N GLY A 406 -32.72 10.21 -35.41
CA GLY A 406 -32.86 9.01 -34.60
C GLY A 406 -32.09 7.81 -35.16
N ILE A 407 -31.87 7.70 -36.48
CA ILE A 407 -30.88 6.77 -37.06
C ILE A 407 -29.48 7.06 -36.51
N ARG A 408 -29.08 8.33 -36.46
CA ARG A 408 -27.81 8.72 -35.82
C ARG A 408 -27.78 8.37 -34.34
N SER A 409 -28.88 8.62 -33.61
CA SER A 409 -28.99 8.26 -32.18
C SER A 409 -28.91 6.74 -31.94
N LEU A 410 -29.49 5.94 -32.85
CA LEU A 410 -29.42 4.48 -32.85
C LEU A 410 -27.97 4.00 -33.09
N ILE A 411 -27.29 4.51 -34.12
CA ILE A 411 -25.86 4.19 -34.38
C ILE A 411 -24.99 4.59 -33.17
N SER A 412 -25.29 5.73 -32.55
CA SER A 412 -24.59 6.23 -31.35
C SER A 412 -24.80 5.29 -30.15
N SER A 413 -26.00 4.75 -29.96
CA SER A 413 -26.25 3.77 -28.88
C SER A 413 -25.41 2.48 -29.04
N LEU A 414 -25.19 2.01 -30.28
CA LEU A 414 -24.33 0.85 -30.55
C LEU A 414 -22.85 1.13 -30.21
N TYR A 415 -22.38 2.35 -30.47
CA TYR A 415 -21.04 2.79 -30.05
C TYR A 415 -20.93 2.86 -28.51
N ILE A 416 -21.94 3.41 -27.84
CA ILE A 416 -21.97 3.56 -26.38
C ILE A 416 -21.88 2.20 -25.66
N MET A 417 -22.50 1.16 -26.22
CA MET A 417 -22.35 -0.20 -25.68
C MET A 417 -20.88 -0.61 -25.61
N MET A 418 -20.12 -0.38 -26.68
CA MET A 418 -18.71 -0.75 -26.73
C MET A 418 -17.86 0.06 -25.76
N GLU A 419 -18.16 1.34 -25.60
CA GLU A 419 -17.42 2.20 -24.67
C GLU A 419 -17.65 1.78 -23.22
N ILE A 420 -18.91 1.63 -22.79
CA ILE A 420 -19.24 1.26 -21.41
C ILE A 420 -18.70 -0.13 -21.08
N ILE A 421 -18.99 -1.13 -21.92
CA ILE A 421 -18.66 -2.53 -21.62
C ILE A 421 -17.20 -2.86 -21.94
N GLY A 422 -16.60 -2.20 -22.93
CA GLY A 422 -15.23 -2.46 -23.37
C GLY A 422 -14.16 -1.73 -22.56
N PHE A 423 -14.49 -0.62 -21.88
CA PHE A 423 -13.50 0.24 -21.23
C PHE A 423 -13.64 0.35 -19.70
N ALA A 424 -14.84 0.59 -19.19
CA ALA A 424 -15.03 0.81 -17.74
C ALA A 424 -14.54 -0.39 -16.88
N PRO A 425 -14.79 -1.66 -17.25
CA PRO A 425 -14.33 -2.80 -16.46
C PRO A 425 -12.79 -2.96 -16.44
N VAL A 426 -12.10 -2.41 -17.43
CA VAL A 426 -10.65 -2.54 -17.58
C VAL A 426 -9.90 -1.85 -16.43
N PHE A 427 -10.37 -0.67 -16.02
CA PHE A 427 -9.79 0.08 -14.90
C PHE A 427 -9.96 -0.63 -13.57
N ILE A 428 -11.15 -1.20 -13.35
CA ILE A 428 -11.45 -1.96 -12.12
C ILE A 428 -10.52 -3.17 -12.01
N GLU A 429 -10.31 -3.88 -13.12
CA GLU A 429 -9.43 -5.04 -13.13
C GLU A 429 -7.96 -4.64 -12.90
N LEU A 430 -7.50 -3.55 -13.52
CA LEU A 430 -6.14 -3.04 -13.35
C LEU A 430 -5.87 -2.64 -11.90
N GLU A 431 -6.79 -1.91 -11.27
CA GLU A 431 -6.71 -1.49 -9.85
C GLU A 431 -6.57 -2.69 -8.92
N ARG A 432 -7.42 -3.71 -9.08
CA ARG A 432 -7.41 -4.92 -8.22
C ARG A 432 -6.11 -5.71 -8.34
N LEU A 433 -5.53 -5.78 -9.55
CA LEU A 433 -4.25 -6.46 -9.79
C LEU A 433 -3.08 -5.75 -9.11
N TRP A 434 -3.04 -4.41 -9.15
CA TRP A 434 -2.05 -3.60 -8.43
C TRP A 434 -2.25 -3.57 -6.91
N GLY A 435 -3.40 -4.06 -6.44
CA GLY A 435 -3.72 -4.29 -5.02
C GLY A 435 -3.20 -5.62 -4.46
N PRO A 436 -3.95 -6.28 -3.56
CA PRO A 436 -3.50 -7.48 -2.84
C PRO A 436 -3.40 -8.74 -3.73
N ASP A 437 -4.12 -8.80 -4.85
CA ASP A 437 -4.14 -9.98 -5.73
C ASP A 437 -2.78 -10.18 -6.41
N GLY A 438 -2.21 -9.13 -7.00
CA GLY A 438 -0.90 -9.19 -7.65
C GLY A 438 0.23 -9.48 -6.66
N ARG A 439 0.21 -8.85 -5.48
CA ARG A 439 1.21 -9.08 -4.43
C ARG A 439 1.23 -10.55 -3.97
N ASN A 440 0.06 -11.15 -3.75
CA ASN A 440 -0.04 -12.56 -3.38
C ASN A 440 0.41 -13.48 -4.53
N PHE A 441 0.03 -13.17 -5.77
CA PHE A 441 0.50 -13.93 -6.93
C PHE A 441 2.03 -13.90 -7.07
N PHE A 442 2.66 -12.74 -6.99
CA PHE A 442 4.13 -12.64 -7.10
C PHE A 442 4.84 -13.41 -5.98
N ARG A 443 4.25 -13.49 -4.79
CA ARG A 443 4.78 -14.33 -3.71
C ARG A 443 4.68 -15.82 -4.08
N GLU A 444 3.50 -16.30 -4.46
CA GLU A 444 3.27 -17.72 -4.83
C GLU A 444 4.11 -18.14 -6.06
N TYR A 445 4.33 -17.21 -6.99
CA TYR A 445 5.18 -17.42 -8.17
C TYR A 445 6.66 -17.54 -7.79
N LYS A 446 7.18 -16.63 -6.95
CA LYS A 446 8.58 -16.69 -6.46
C LYS A 446 8.88 -17.96 -5.66
N GLU A 447 7.86 -18.53 -5.00
CA GLU A 447 7.97 -19.79 -4.27
C GLU A 447 7.74 -21.04 -5.16
N ASN A 448 7.54 -20.87 -6.47
CA ASN A 448 7.28 -21.94 -7.46
C ASN A 448 6.01 -22.78 -7.20
N TYR A 449 4.98 -22.20 -6.58
CA TYR A 449 3.69 -22.88 -6.32
C TYR A 449 2.60 -22.54 -7.33
N SER A 450 2.65 -21.34 -7.91
CA SER A 450 1.71 -20.91 -8.94
C SER A 450 2.44 -20.63 -10.23
N SER A 451 1.88 -21.09 -11.35
CA SER A 451 2.33 -20.76 -12.69
C SER A 451 1.66 -19.48 -13.19
N ILE A 452 2.38 -18.72 -14.04
CA ILE A 452 1.84 -17.56 -14.75
C ILE A 452 0.56 -17.93 -15.54
N PRO A 453 0.57 -18.93 -16.44
CA PRO A 453 -0.64 -19.31 -17.17
C PRO A 453 -1.77 -19.81 -16.25
N GLY A 454 -1.43 -20.50 -15.15
CA GLY A 454 -2.40 -20.98 -14.17
C GLY A 454 -3.14 -19.83 -13.50
N PHE A 455 -2.41 -18.79 -13.09
CA PHE A 455 -2.98 -17.56 -12.51
C PHE A 455 -3.91 -16.83 -13.51
N VAL A 456 -3.44 -16.59 -14.74
CA VAL A 456 -4.20 -15.84 -15.75
C VAL A 456 -5.52 -16.54 -16.09
N ILE A 457 -5.47 -17.86 -16.36
CA ILE A 457 -6.66 -18.63 -16.75
C ILE A 457 -7.62 -18.78 -15.58
N SER A 458 -7.12 -19.16 -14.39
CA SER A 458 -7.98 -19.41 -13.23
C SER A 458 -8.70 -18.16 -12.74
N ARG A 459 -8.04 -17.01 -12.82
CA ARG A 459 -8.62 -15.72 -12.46
C ARG A 459 -9.84 -15.40 -13.31
N ARG A 460 -9.78 -15.67 -14.62
CA ARG A 460 -10.90 -15.45 -15.52
C ARG A 460 -12.02 -16.44 -15.30
N LEU A 461 -11.70 -17.73 -15.26
CA LEU A 461 -12.71 -18.76 -14.99
C LEU A 461 -13.45 -18.52 -13.67
N GLY A 462 -12.76 -18.03 -12.64
CA GLY A 462 -13.34 -17.77 -11.32
C GLY A 462 -14.28 -16.56 -11.29
N LYS A 463 -14.12 -15.61 -12.22
CA LYS A 463 -14.88 -14.36 -12.29
C LYS A 463 -15.99 -14.36 -13.34
N VAL A 464 -15.85 -15.13 -14.42
CA VAL A 464 -16.79 -15.12 -15.55
C VAL A 464 -18.25 -15.29 -15.13
N LEU A 465 -18.55 -16.21 -14.21
CA LEU A 465 -19.93 -16.50 -13.79
C LEU A 465 -20.55 -15.44 -12.87
N LEU A 466 -19.73 -14.68 -12.13
CA LEU A 466 -20.20 -13.73 -11.12
C LEU A 466 -20.05 -12.28 -11.55
N GLU A 467 -19.05 -11.94 -12.36
CA GLU A 467 -18.77 -10.57 -12.80
C GLU A 467 -18.95 -10.46 -14.32
N ASP A 468 -18.11 -11.13 -15.11
CA ASP A 468 -17.97 -10.80 -16.54
C ASP A 468 -19.24 -11.09 -17.37
N PHE A 469 -19.93 -12.22 -17.12
CA PHE A 469 -21.16 -12.60 -17.81
C PHE A 469 -22.40 -11.83 -17.30
N PRO A 470 -22.68 -11.74 -15.98
CA PRO A 470 -23.79 -10.94 -15.48
C PRO A 470 -23.73 -9.48 -15.92
N LEU A 471 -22.55 -8.85 -15.86
CA LEU A 471 -22.32 -7.49 -16.33
C LEU A 471 -22.80 -7.31 -17.79
N ALA A 472 -22.31 -8.17 -18.70
CA ALA A 472 -22.67 -8.10 -20.11
C ALA A 472 -24.14 -8.46 -20.35
N ALA A 473 -24.68 -9.44 -19.63
CA ALA A 473 -26.04 -9.91 -19.82
C ALA A 473 -27.09 -8.90 -19.34
N ILE A 474 -26.91 -8.34 -18.14
CA ILE A 474 -27.78 -7.29 -17.60
C ILE A 474 -27.81 -6.10 -18.55
N PHE A 475 -26.63 -5.65 -18.99
CA PHE A 475 -26.51 -4.53 -19.92
C PHE A 475 -27.22 -4.85 -21.25
N ALA A 476 -26.85 -5.96 -21.90
CA ALA A 476 -27.36 -6.31 -23.21
C ALA A 476 -28.89 -6.49 -23.25
N ILE A 477 -29.45 -7.21 -22.28
CA ILE A 477 -30.90 -7.46 -22.21
C ILE A 477 -31.67 -6.15 -22.08
N ILE A 478 -31.25 -5.28 -21.16
CA ILE A 478 -31.97 -4.03 -20.89
C ILE A 478 -31.83 -3.07 -22.08
N THR A 479 -30.61 -2.84 -22.57
CA THR A 479 -30.38 -1.86 -23.63
C THR A 479 -31.03 -2.28 -24.94
N TYR A 480 -31.00 -3.58 -25.30
CA TYR A 480 -31.56 -4.05 -26.57
C TYR A 480 -33.06 -3.73 -26.70
N PHE A 481 -33.83 -4.06 -25.65
CA PHE A 481 -35.27 -3.83 -25.66
C PHE A 481 -35.65 -2.36 -25.41
N MET A 482 -34.90 -1.63 -24.58
CA MET A 482 -35.18 -0.21 -24.32
C MET A 482 -34.83 0.70 -25.50
N TRP A 483 -33.71 0.45 -26.19
CA TRP A 483 -33.34 1.20 -27.39
C TRP A 483 -34.24 0.89 -28.59
N GLY A 484 -35.00 -0.21 -28.55
CA GLY A 484 -35.83 -0.62 -29.67
C GLY A 484 -34.99 -1.08 -30.87
N LEU A 485 -33.93 -1.85 -30.61
CA LEU A 485 -33.13 -2.47 -31.66
C LEU A 485 -33.98 -3.47 -32.48
N ARG A 486 -33.49 -3.86 -33.65
CA ARG A 486 -34.24 -4.64 -34.65
C ARG A 486 -34.91 -5.87 -34.05
N GLU A 487 -36.18 -6.10 -34.38
CA GLU A 487 -36.90 -7.28 -33.92
C GLU A 487 -36.37 -8.55 -34.62
N GLY A 488 -36.09 -9.60 -33.84
CA GLY A 488 -35.62 -10.88 -34.36
C GLY A 488 -34.68 -11.60 -33.38
N VAL A 489 -34.93 -12.89 -33.17
CA VAL A 489 -34.17 -13.71 -32.21
C VAL A 489 -32.69 -13.78 -32.59
N GLY A 490 -32.38 -13.92 -33.89
CA GLY A 490 -31.00 -13.94 -34.39
C GLY A 490 -30.24 -12.65 -34.13
N HIS A 491 -30.88 -11.49 -34.36
CA HIS A 491 -30.26 -10.18 -34.16
C HIS A 491 -29.92 -9.92 -32.68
N PHE A 492 -30.79 -10.37 -31.76
CA PHE A 492 -30.54 -10.28 -30.33
C PHE A 492 -29.34 -11.12 -29.90
N PHE A 493 -29.27 -12.40 -30.31
CA PHE A 493 -28.15 -13.26 -29.91
C PHE A 493 -26.80 -12.80 -30.48
N VAL A 494 -26.78 -12.20 -31.68
CA VAL A 494 -25.57 -11.56 -32.22
C VAL A 494 -25.15 -10.36 -31.37
N TYR A 495 -26.07 -9.45 -31.04
CA TYR A 495 -25.79 -8.30 -30.18
C TYR A 495 -25.29 -8.74 -28.79
N PHE A 496 -25.95 -9.73 -28.19
CA PHE A 496 -25.58 -10.32 -26.91
C PHE A 496 -24.17 -10.93 -26.96
N ALA A 497 -23.86 -11.74 -27.98
CA ALA A 497 -22.55 -12.37 -28.15
C ALA A 497 -21.43 -11.33 -28.30
N LEU A 498 -21.65 -10.27 -29.10
CA LEU A 498 -20.70 -9.18 -29.27
C LEU A 498 -20.48 -8.39 -27.97
N THR A 499 -21.53 -8.19 -27.17
CA THR A 499 -21.44 -7.53 -25.86
C THR A 499 -20.59 -8.35 -24.88
N VAL A 500 -20.86 -9.65 -24.77
CA VAL A 500 -20.07 -10.58 -23.91
C VAL A 500 -18.62 -10.62 -24.35
N LEU A 501 -18.37 -10.75 -25.66
CA LEU A 501 -17.02 -10.83 -26.21
C LEU A 501 -16.23 -9.54 -25.96
N THR A 502 -16.87 -8.38 -26.09
CA THR A 502 -16.26 -7.08 -25.83
C THR A 502 -15.91 -6.91 -24.35
N SER A 503 -16.78 -7.34 -23.43
CA SER A 503 -16.50 -7.37 -21.99
C SER A 503 -15.25 -8.20 -21.68
N PHE A 504 -15.15 -9.39 -22.27
CA PHE A 504 -14.02 -10.30 -22.05
C PHE A 504 -12.70 -9.73 -22.59
N ILE A 505 -12.74 -9.08 -23.77
CA ILE A 505 -11.57 -8.41 -24.34
C ILE A 505 -11.14 -7.22 -23.47
N GLY A 506 -12.08 -6.45 -22.92
CA GLY A 506 -11.77 -5.38 -21.97
C GLY A 506 -11.01 -5.92 -20.75
N MET A 507 -11.55 -6.94 -20.10
CA MET A 507 -10.91 -7.56 -18.93
C MET A 507 -9.51 -8.14 -19.23
N SER A 508 -9.33 -8.77 -20.39
CA SER A 508 -8.03 -9.32 -20.80
C SER A 508 -7.01 -8.22 -21.12
N THR A 509 -7.47 -7.10 -21.69
CA THR A 509 -6.65 -5.91 -21.95
C THR A 509 -6.08 -5.34 -20.65
N GLY A 510 -6.88 -5.27 -19.57
CA GLY A 510 -6.43 -4.78 -18.27
C GLY A 510 -5.30 -5.62 -17.67
N MET A 511 -5.39 -6.95 -17.80
CA MET A 511 -4.33 -7.87 -17.39
C MET A 511 -3.06 -7.72 -18.24
N ALA A 512 -3.19 -7.48 -19.55
CA ALA A 512 -2.04 -7.25 -20.42
C ALA A 512 -1.27 -5.98 -19.99
N PHE A 513 -1.96 -4.89 -19.67
CA PHE A 513 -1.29 -3.66 -19.21
C PHE A 513 -0.76 -3.73 -17.76
N PHE A 514 -1.33 -4.58 -16.90
CA PHE A 514 -0.69 -4.95 -15.64
C PHE A 514 0.65 -5.67 -15.86
N ALA A 515 0.70 -6.57 -16.85
CA ALA A 515 1.93 -7.27 -17.21
C ALA A 515 3.00 -6.33 -17.80
N ILE A 516 2.60 -5.25 -18.48
CA ILE A 516 3.54 -4.32 -19.14
C ILE A 516 4.02 -3.19 -18.22
N GLY A 517 3.14 -2.57 -17.41
CA GLY A 517 3.49 -1.36 -16.64
C GLY A 517 4.24 -1.64 -15.34
N SER A 518 5.05 -0.69 -14.86
CA SER A 518 5.84 -0.83 -13.61
C SER A 518 5.11 -0.40 -12.34
N ASP A 519 4.08 0.44 -12.48
CA ASP A 519 3.17 0.86 -11.41
C ASP A 519 1.77 1.11 -11.99
N PHE A 520 0.76 1.24 -11.14
CA PHE A 520 -0.61 1.54 -11.52
C PHE A 520 -0.71 2.79 -12.41
N ALA A 521 -0.01 3.89 -12.07
CA ALA A 521 -0.03 5.13 -12.84
C ALA A 521 0.44 4.90 -14.30
N ILE A 522 1.59 4.24 -14.47
CA ILE A 522 2.16 3.94 -15.79
C ILE A 522 1.28 2.96 -16.57
N SER A 523 0.80 1.89 -15.93
CA SER A 523 -0.13 0.95 -16.56
C SER A 523 -1.41 1.65 -17.04
N SER A 524 -1.96 2.55 -16.23
CA SER A 524 -3.19 3.29 -16.56
C SER A 524 -2.97 4.27 -17.72
N MET A 525 -1.80 4.92 -17.77
CA MET A 525 -1.41 5.78 -18.90
C MET A 525 -1.38 4.98 -20.20
N TYR A 526 -0.67 3.83 -20.23
CA TYR A 526 -0.59 3.00 -21.42
C TYR A 526 -1.96 2.48 -21.86
N LEU A 527 -2.79 2.07 -20.90
CA LEU A 527 -4.16 1.65 -21.16
C LEU A 527 -4.99 2.78 -21.78
N ASN A 528 -4.90 4.00 -21.26
CA ASN A 528 -5.63 5.15 -21.80
C ASN A 528 -5.22 5.47 -23.23
N VAL A 529 -3.92 5.45 -23.53
CA VAL A 529 -3.40 5.70 -24.89
C VAL A 529 -3.90 4.62 -25.85
N PHE A 530 -3.84 3.37 -25.43
CA PHE A 530 -4.33 2.25 -26.22
C PHE A 530 -5.84 2.34 -26.46
N TYR A 531 -6.62 2.63 -25.42
CA TYR A 531 -8.05 2.85 -25.56
C TYR A 531 -8.37 4.00 -26.52
N GLN A 532 -7.64 5.10 -26.46
CA GLN A 532 -7.88 6.23 -27.34
C GLN A 532 -7.57 5.90 -28.81
N LEU A 533 -6.59 5.04 -29.07
CA LEU A 533 -6.38 4.47 -30.40
C LEU A 533 -7.57 3.61 -30.83
N GLN A 534 -8.09 2.74 -29.95
CA GLN A 534 -9.27 1.91 -30.24
C GLN A 534 -10.51 2.77 -30.53
N ASN A 535 -10.69 3.82 -29.75
CA ASN A 535 -11.81 4.71 -29.83
C ASN A 535 -11.84 5.50 -31.15
N ASN A 536 -10.72 6.13 -31.52
CA ASN A 536 -10.61 6.89 -32.77
C ASN A 536 -10.62 5.98 -34.01
N ALA A 537 -10.08 4.77 -33.91
CA ALA A 537 -10.09 3.79 -35.00
C ALA A 537 -11.43 3.06 -35.17
N SER A 538 -12.38 3.23 -34.25
CA SER A 538 -13.66 2.51 -34.22
C SER A 538 -14.51 2.74 -35.47
N GLY A 539 -14.34 3.88 -36.16
CA GLY A 539 -15.10 4.25 -37.37
C GLY A 539 -16.34 5.11 -37.10
N TYR A 540 -16.66 5.42 -35.83
CA TYR A 540 -17.80 6.27 -35.47
C TYR A 540 -17.50 7.77 -35.61
N PHE A 541 -16.41 8.27 -35.03
CA PHE A 541 -16.08 9.71 -35.07
C PHE A 541 -15.44 10.16 -36.38
N VAL A 542 -14.57 9.31 -36.93
CA VAL A 542 -13.98 9.46 -38.26
C VAL A 542 -14.40 8.25 -39.06
N ASN A 543 -15.22 8.45 -40.10
CA ASN A 543 -15.75 7.35 -40.91
C ASN A 543 -14.62 6.47 -41.44
N ALA A 544 -14.79 5.15 -41.41
CA ALA A 544 -13.76 4.20 -41.83
C ALA A 544 -13.41 4.32 -43.33
N ALA A 545 -14.34 4.85 -44.13
CA ALA A 545 -14.15 5.17 -45.54
C ALA A 545 -13.22 6.38 -45.76
N THR A 546 -13.36 7.42 -44.93
CA THR A 546 -12.73 8.74 -45.11
C THR A 546 -11.50 8.96 -44.24
N MET A 547 -11.13 7.98 -43.42
CA MET A 547 -9.96 8.03 -42.53
C MET A 547 -8.66 8.33 -43.32
N PRO A 548 -7.78 9.23 -42.82
CA PRO A 548 -6.54 9.56 -43.52
C PRO A 548 -5.66 8.33 -43.77
N VAL A 549 -4.99 8.30 -44.94
CA VAL A 549 -4.26 7.11 -45.43
C VAL A 549 -3.22 6.61 -44.42
N TYR A 550 -2.53 7.52 -43.73
CA TYR A 550 -1.45 7.19 -42.79
C TYR A 550 -1.93 6.58 -41.46
N VAL A 551 -3.18 6.83 -41.03
CA VAL A 551 -3.80 6.16 -39.86
C VAL A 551 -4.76 5.05 -40.27
N LYS A 552 -5.13 4.94 -41.55
CA LYS A 552 -6.14 3.97 -42.04
C LYS A 552 -5.83 2.51 -41.69
N TRP A 553 -4.56 2.14 -41.53
CA TRP A 553 -4.17 0.77 -41.13
C TRP A 553 -4.55 0.43 -39.69
N THR A 554 -4.69 1.44 -38.81
CA THR A 554 -5.00 1.25 -37.40
C THR A 554 -6.35 0.59 -37.16
N LYS A 555 -7.32 0.76 -38.08
CA LYS A 555 -8.62 0.09 -38.00
C LYS A 555 -8.50 -1.45 -37.98
N TYR A 556 -7.46 -2.01 -38.61
CA TYR A 556 -7.27 -3.46 -38.66
C TYR A 556 -6.75 -4.04 -37.36
N ILE A 557 -6.07 -3.22 -36.54
CA ILE A 557 -5.61 -3.62 -35.21
C ILE A 557 -6.58 -3.21 -34.09
N ALA A 558 -7.63 -2.45 -34.43
CA ALA A 558 -8.60 -1.97 -33.48
C ALA A 558 -9.77 -2.96 -33.34
N TYR A 559 -9.87 -3.63 -32.19
CA TYR A 559 -10.99 -4.54 -31.92
C TYR A 559 -12.33 -3.79 -31.89
N PHE A 560 -12.32 -2.50 -31.51
CA PHE A 560 -13.50 -1.64 -31.58
C PHE A 560 -14.06 -1.51 -33.00
N TRP A 561 -13.22 -1.47 -34.04
CA TRP A 561 -13.70 -1.38 -35.42
C TRP A 561 -14.51 -2.61 -35.84
N TYR A 562 -14.05 -3.80 -35.44
CA TYR A 562 -14.74 -5.07 -35.70
C TYR A 562 -16.04 -5.18 -34.91
N THR A 563 -16.03 -4.83 -33.61
CA THR A 563 -17.26 -4.85 -32.81
C THR A 563 -18.29 -3.86 -33.37
N PHE A 564 -17.88 -2.62 -33.65
CA PHE A 564 -18.79 -1.59 -34.15
C PHE A 564 -19.35 -1.96 -35.53
N GLY A 565 -18.49 -2.44 -36.42
CA GLY A 565 -18.90 -2.90 -37.75
C GLY A 565 -19.92 -4.05 -37.68
N ALA A 566 -19.68 -5.05 -36.83
CA ALA A 566 -20.60 -6.18 -36.67
C ALA A 566 -21.95 -5.77 -36.07
N LEU A 567 -21.96 -4.84 -35.11
CA LEU A 567 -23.19 -4.30 -34.52
C LEU A 567 -24.02 -3.55 -35.56
N ASN A 568 -23.38 -2.65 -36.33
CA ASN A 568 -24.05 -1.91 -37.39
C ASN A 568 -24.51 -2.82 -38.52
N ALA A 569 -23.71 -3.80 -38.95
CA ALA A 569 -24.12 -4.77 -39.95
C ALA A 569 -25.33 -5.59 -39.48
N ASN A 570 -25.37 -6.01 -38.22
CA ASN A 570 -26.50 -6.73 -37.65
C ASN A 570 -27.79 -5.87 -37.60
N GLN A 571 -27.66 -4.57 -37.30
CA GLN A 571 -28.79 -3.66 -37.15
C GLN A 571 -29.30 -3.08 -38.49
N LEU A 572 -28.40 -2.65 -39.38
CA LEU A 572 -28.70 -1.82 -40.54
C LEU A 572 -28.78 -2.57 -41.87
N THR A 573 -28.25 -3.79 -41.97
CA THR A 573 -28.29 -4.53 -43.24
C THR A 573 -29.75 -4.81 -43.63
N ASP A 574 -30.16 -4.33 -44.80
CA ASP A 574 -31.53 -4.44 -45.32
C ASP A 574 -32.60 -3.89 -44.37
N TRP A 575 -32.24 -2.88 -43.57
CA TRP A 575 -33.17 -2.13 -42.72
C TRP A 575 -33.57 -0.82 -43.40
N GLU A 576 -34.84 -0.40 -43.24
CA GLU A 576 -35.39 0.82 -43.83
C GLU A 576 -35.97 1.73 -42.74
N GLY A 577 -35.59 3.02 -42.77
CA GLY A 577 -36.15 4.07 -41.92
C GLY A 577 -37.45 4.66 -42.47
N VAL A 578 -38.05 5.59 -41.71
CA VAL A 578 -39.30 6.25 -42.09
C VAL A 578 -38.98 7.51 -42.89
N CYS A 579 -39.19 7.46 -44.21
CA CYS A 579 -39.07 8.63 -45.08
C CYS A 579 -40.43 9.34 -45.23
N THR A 580 -40.45 10.66 -45.13
CA THR A 580 -41.68 11.48 -45.27
C THR A 580 -41.88 12.05 -46.69
N SER A 581 -40.92 11.88 -47.60
CA SER A 581 -41.02 12.33 -48.99
C SER A 581 -41.64 11.26 -49.89
N ASN A 582 -42.38 11.70 -50.92
CA ASN A 582 -42.95 10.80 -51.94
C ASN A 582 -41.93 10.41 -53.02
N ASP A 583 -40.81 11.13 -53.13
CA ASP A 583 -39.75 10.81 -54.10
C ASP A 583 -38.76 9.79 -53.54
N GLN A 584 -38.68 8.62 -54.18
CA GLN A 584 -37.77 7.54 -53.77
C GLN A 584 -36.29 7.93 -53.82
N ALA A 585 -35.93 8.91 -54.66
CA ALA A 585 -34.57 9.43 -54.76
C ALA A 585 -34.12 10.24 -53.53
N GLU A 586 -35.05 10.91 -52.84
CA GLU A 586 -34.75 11.66 -51.60
C GLU A 586 -34.68 10.74 -50.37
N CYS A 587 -35.27 9.54 -50.45
CA CYS A 587 -35.34 8.59 -49.34
C CYS A 587 -34.12 7.66 -49.21
N VAL A 588 -33.15 7.73 -50.13
CA VAL A 588 -31.96 6.85 -50.12
C VAL A 588 -31.17 6.97 -48.81
N GLU A 589 -31.14 8.17 -48.20
CA GLU A 589 -30.44 8.44 -46.95
C GLU A 589 -31.06 7.72 -45.74
N TYR A 590 -32.32 7.29 -45.82
CA TYR A 590 -33.03 6.58 -44.76
C TYR A 590 -32.81 5.06 -44.82
N SER A 591 -32.16 4.56 -45.88
CA SER A 591 -31.82 3.13 -46.01
C SER A 591 -30.59 2.79 -45.16
N GLY A 592 -30.68 1.72 -44.36
CA GLY A 592 -29.55 1.21 -43.58
C GLY A 592 -28.37 0.77 -44.46
N ASN A 593 -28.64 0.31 -45.68
CA ASN A 593 -27.62 -0.06 -46.65
C ASN A 593 -26.82 1.16 -47.17
N TYR A 594 -27.43 2.33 -47.23
CA TYR A 594 -26.75 3.60 -47.51
C TYR A 594 -25.93 4.05 -46.30
N GLN A 595 -26.48 3.94 -45.09
CA GLN A 595 -25.75 4.28 -43.87
C GLN A 595 -24.49 3.41 -43.67
N LEU A 596 -24.56 2.12 -43.99
CA LEU A 596 -23.39 1.21 -43.96
C LEU A 596 -22.31 1.61 -44.98
N SER A 597 -22.68 2.04 -46.19
CA SER A 597 -21.70 2.48 -47.18
C SER A 597 -21.03 3.80 -46.80
N VAL A 598 -21.77 4.73 -46.17
CA VAL A 598 -21.23 5.98 -45.62
C VAL A 598 -20.24 5.72 -44.49
N LEU A 599 -20.59 4.84 -43.55
CA LEU A 599 -19.69 4.46 -42.45
C LEU A 599 -18.47 3.65 -42.93
N GLY A 600 -18.59 2.98 -44.07
CA GLY A 600 -17.53 2.16 -44.68
C GLY A 600 -17.49 0.72 -44.20
N TYR A 601 -18.65 0.14 -43.83
CA TYR A 601 -18.79 -1.25 -43.40
C TYR A 601 -19.44 -2.12 -44.48
N PRO A 602 -18.99 -3.39 -44.66
CA PRO A 602 -19.63 -4.32 -45.58
C PRO A 602 -20.97 -4.85 -45.04
N ARG A 603 -21.86 -5.22 -45.96
CA ARG A 603 -23.16 -5.85 -45.65
C ARG A 603 -22.97 -7.28 -45.16
N HIS A 604 -23.85 -7.75 -44.28
CA HIS A 604 -23.82 -9.09 -43.67
C HIS A 604 -22.47 -9.45 -42.99
N TRP A 605 -21.71 -8.46 -42.54
CA TRP A 605 -20.38 -8.65 -41.98
C TRP A 605 -20.40 -8.87 -40.47
N VAL A 606 -20.77 -10.09 -40.05
CA VAL A 606 -20.90 -10.46 -38.62
C VAL A 606 -19.97 -11.60 -38.22
N ALA A 607 -19.86 -12.66 -39.04
CA ALA A 607 -19.09 -13.85 -38.69
C ALA A 607 -17.57 -13.61 -38.64
N GLU A 608 -17.01 -12.90 -39.62
CA GLU A 608 -15.58 -12.61 -39.68
C GLU A 608 -15.11 -11.73 -38.49
N PRO A 609 -15.81 -10.62 -38.14
CA PRO A 609 -15.50 -9.85 -36.94
C PRO A 609 -15.48 -10.69 -35.66
N ILE A 610 -16.45 -11.57 -35.45
CA ILE A 610 -16.52 -12.42 -34.25
C ILE A 610 -15.27 -13.32 -34.16
N GLY A 611 -14.85 -13.93 -35.27
CA GLY A 611 -13.62 -14.74 -35.31
C GLY A 611 -12.37 -13.95 -34.96
N ILE A 612 -12.24 -12.72 -35.48
CA ILE A 612 -11.11 -11.83 -35.20
C ILE A 612 -11.11 -11.35 -33.74
N LEU A 613 -12.27 -11.05 -33.18
CA LEU A 613 -12.41 -10.67 -31.77
C LEU A 613 -12.01 -11.80 -30.82
N ILE A 614 -12.35 -13.06 -31.14
CA ILE A 614 -11.86 -14.23 -30.39
C ILE A 614 -10.33 -14.35 -30.48
N ALA A 615 -9.75 -14.07 -31.65
CA ALA A 615 -8.29 -14.06 -31.81
C ALA A 615 -7.63 -12.96 -30.96
N TRP A 616 -8.22 -11.76 -30.88
CA TRP A 616 -7.75 -10.69 -29.98
C TRP A 616 -7.82 -11.09 -28.52
N LEU A 617 -8.93 -11.72 -28.10
CA LEU A 617 -9.08 -12.24 -26.75
C LEU A 617 -7.95 -13.21 -26.38
N ALA A 618 -7.64 -14.17 -27.25
CA ALA A 618 -6.53 -15.09 -27.07
C ALA A 618 -5.18 -14.36 -27.08
N GLY A 619 -4.99 -13.40 -27.97
CA GLY A 619 -3.79 -12.58 -28.10
C GLY A 619 -3.44 -11.83 -26.81
N PHE A 620 -4.41 -11.17 -26.16
CA PHE A 620 -4.17 -10.46 -24.90
C PHE A 620 -3.76 -11.40 -23.76
N TYR A 621 -4.31 -12.61 -23.70
CA TYR A 621 -3.85 -13.61 -22.72
C TYR A 621 -2.42 -14.05 -22.98
N VAL A 622 -2.05 -14.26 -24.26
CA VAL A 622 -0.67 -14.59 -24.64
C VAL A 622 0.29 -13.44 -24.27
N ILE A 623 -0.07 -12.20 -24.58
CA ILE A 623 0.70 -11.01 -24.20
C ILE A 623 0.87 -10.92 -22.69
N THR A 624 -0.19 -11.19 -21.92
CA THR A 624 -0.14 -11.20 -20.46
C THR A 624 0.86 -12.25 -19.94
N ILE A 625 0.79 -13.47 -20.46
CA ILE A 625 1.67 -14.57 -20.05
C ILE A 625 3.14 -14.24 -20.39
N ILE A 626 3.40 -13.74 -21.59
CA ILE A 626 4.74 -13.35 -22.03
C ILE A 626 5.25 -12.16 -21.22
N GLY A 627 4.43 -11.13 -21.01
CA GLY A 627 4.80 -9.93 -20.27
C GLY A 627 5.19 -10.25 -18.82
N LEU A 628 4.40 -11.10 -18.15
CA LEU A 628 4.72 -11.55 -16.78
C LEU A 628 5.97 -12.44 -16.73
N TYR A 629 6.27 -13.18 -17.80
CA TYR A 629 7.48 -14.01 -17.85
C TYR A 629 8.76 -13.17 -17.90
N PHE A 630 8.74 -12.02 -18.58
CA PHE A 630 9.91 -11.14 -18.70
C PHE A 630 10.02 -10.08 -17.59
N LYS A 631 8.98 -9.89 -16.78
CA LYS A 631 8.95 -8.84 -15.75
C LYS A 631 9.57 -9.32 -14.43
N ASN A 632 10.82 -8.93 -14.19
CA ASN A 632 11.48 -9.16 -12.90
C ASN A 632 11.14 -8.03 -11.91
N TYR A 633 10.31 -8.33 -10.91
CA TYR A 633 10.10 -7.46 -9.73
C TYR A 633 11.28 -7.59 -8.76
N GLU A 634 12.28 -6.72 -8.93
CA GLU A 634 13.43 -6.59 -8.03
C GLU A 634 13.22 -5.44 -7.05
N MET A 635 13.73 -5.59 -5.82
CA MET A 635 13.75 -4.50 -4.84
C MET A 635 14.96 -3.62 -5.15
N GLU A 636 14.74 -2.37 -5.53
CA GLU A 636 15.84 -1.41 -5.69
C GLU A 636 16.32 -0.92 -4.32
N MET A 637 17.63 -1.03 -4.08
CA MET A 637 18.27 -0.45 -2.89
C MET A 637 18.63 1.00 -3.16
N SER A 638 18.22 1.92 -2.29
CA SER A 638 18.63 3.32 -2.39
C SER A 638 20.12 3.48 -2.10
N LYS A 639 20.76 4.43 -2.80
CA LYS A 639 22.17 4.78 -2.57
C LYS A 639 22.25 5.72 -1.36
N THR A 640 23.02 5.32 -0.35
CA THR A 640 23.44 6.19 0.74
C THR A 640 24.37 7.28 0.21
N ARG A 641 24.10 8.54 0.51
CA ARG A 641 25.03 9.66 0.24
C ARG A 641 25.87 9.90 1.49
N THR A 642 27.15 10.18 1.31
CA THR A 642 28.05 10.57 2.40
C THR A 642 27.73 12.00 2.84
N ASN A 643 27.49 12.20 4.14
CA ASN A 643 27.06 13.49 4.67
C ASN A 643 28.21 14.50 4.75
N THR A 644 27.87 15.77 4.54
CA THR A 644 28.76 16.94 4.63
C THR A 644 28.30 17.86 5.76
N ILE A 645 28.13 17.32 6.97
CA ILE A 645 27.91 18.17 8.15
C ILE A 645 29.28 18.56 8.69
N GLY A 646 29.72 19.77 8.35
CA GLY A 646 30.86 20.44 8.96
C GLY A 646 30.56 20.86 10.40
N GLU A 647 31.61 20.99 11.20
CA GLU A 647 31.60 21.48 12.57
C GLU A 647 31.28 22.99 12.57
N GLU A 648 29.99 23.32 12.60
CA GLU A 648 29.55 24.64 13.07
C GLU A 648 29.07 24.50 14.52
N GLU A 649 29.76 25.25 15.40
CA GLU A 649 29.41 25.49 16.80
C GLU A 649 28.09 26.25 16.86
N THR A 650 27.17 25.78 17.70
CA THR A 650 25.86 26.39 17.92
C THR A 650 25.85 27.11 19.26
N GLU A 651 25.50 28.40 19.25
CA GLU A 651 25.22 29.18 20.46
C GLU A 651 23.96 28.64 21.17
N GLU A 652 24.04 28.53 22.49
CA GLU A 652 22.98 28.04 23.39
C GLU A 652 22.01 29.18 23.74
N ASP A 653 20.85 29.23 23.08
CA ASP A 653 19.69 29.95 23.60
C ASP A 653 18.86 28.96 24.43
N GLU A 654 19.05 28.94 25.76
CA GLU A 654 18.19 28.24 26.72
C GLU A 654 17.05 29.17 27.15
N GLU A 655 15.84 28.96 26.63
CA GLU A 655 14.63 29.45 27.29
C GLU A 655 14.18 28.38 28.30
N GLU A 656 14.49 28.60 29.58
CA GLU A 656 14.05 27.78 30.70
C GLU A 656 12.54 27.99 30.95
N ASP A 657 11.70 27.10 30.42
CA ASP A 657 10.33 26.98 30.92
C ASP A 657 10.35 26.27 32.29
N ASP A 658 9.69 26.83 33.30
CA ASP A 658 9.87 26.42 34.70
C ASP A 658 8.81 25.46 35.28
N GLU A 659 7.77 25.10 34.53
CA GLU A 659 6.64 24.36 35.08
C GLU A 659 6.60 22.86 34.70
N ASN A 660 6.63 22.02 35.73
CA ASN A 660 6.50 20.57 35.63
C ASN A 660 5.01 20.17 35.62
N ILE A 661 4.59 19.32 34.66
CA ILE A 661 3.19 18.85 34.53
C ILE A 661 3.06 17.36 34.87
N SER A 662 2.42 17.03 35.99
CA SER A 662 1.99 15.68 36.34
C SER A 662 0.52 15.46 35.99
N ILE A 663 0.14 14.23 35.66
CA ILE A 663 -1.23 13.86 35.25
C ILE A 663 -1.79 12.86 36.25
N PHE A 664 -3.00 13.11 36.74
CA PHE A 664 -3.72 12.20 37.62
C PHE A 664 -4.96 11.66 36.90
N LEU A 665 -5.11 10.35 36.94
CA LEU A 665 -6.27 9.62 36.43
C LEU A 665 -7.07 9.10 37.60
N ASP A 666 -8.38 9.38 37.63
CA ASP A 666 -9.29 8.89 38.64
C ASP A 666 -10.42 8.06 38.00
N GLN A 667 -10.47 6.77 38.34
CA GLN A 667 -11.51 5.81 37.94
C GLN A 667 -11.89 5.83 36.45
N ILE A 668 -10.89 5.87 35.55
CA ILE A 668 -11.15 5.89 34.11
C ILE A 668 -11.83 4.59 33.65
N LYS A 669 -13.02 4.73 33.07
CA LYS A 669 -13.82 3.64 32.47
C LYS A 669 -13.95 3.85 30.98
N LEU A 670 -13.83 2.76 30.20
CA LEU A 670 -14.03 2.79 28.75
C LEU A 670 -14.73 1.51 28.28
N ASN A 671 -15.94 1.67 27.73
CA ASN A 671 -16.77 0.59 27.20
C ASN A 671 -17.00 0.81 25.70
N VAL A 672 -16.89 -0.26 24.91
CA VAL A 672 -17.27 -0.26 23.49
C VAL A 672 -18.62 -0.92 23.30
N ILE A 673 -19.53 -0.21 22.64
CA ILE A 673 -20.84 -0.74 22.27
C ILE A 673 -20.77 -1.25 20.84
N THR A 674 -20.93 -2.55 20.67
CA THR A 674 -21.12 -3.15 19.35
C THR A 674 -22.61 -3.44 19.13
N SER A 675 -23.12 -3.01 17.97
CA SER A 675 -24.48 -3.33 17.53
C SER A 675 -24.38 -4.23 16.29
N LYS A 676 -24.87 -5.47 16.40
CA LYS A 676 -25.03 -6.34 15.23
C LYS A 676 -26.32 -5.94 14.52
N TRP A 677 -26.23 -5.63 13.22
CA TRP A 677 -27.36 -5.16 12.42
C TRP A 677 -28.53 -6.16 12.34
N ILE A 678 -28.25 -7.44 12.58
CA ILE A 678 -29.23 -8.54 12.44
C ILE A 678 -30.01 -8.83 13.73
N HIS A 679 -29.47 -8.51 14.92
CA HIS A 679 -30.15 -8.64 16.20
C HIS A 679 -29.85 -7.40 17.04
N LYS A 680 -30.88 -6.64 17.45
CA LYS A 680 -30.81 -5.43 18.31
C LYS A 680 -30.20 -5.68 19.72
N VAL A 681 -29.41 -6.74 19.92
CA VAL A 681 -28.65 -6.98 21.14
C VAL A 681 -27.41 -6.07 21.10
N LYS A 682 -27.41 -5.05 21.97
CA LYS A 682 -26.20 -4.27 22.25
C LYS A 682 -25.30 -5.12 23.14
N VAL A 683 -24.11 -5.46 22.65
CA VAL A 683 -23.09 -6.11 23.47
C VAL A 683 -22.05 -5.05 23.81
N SER A 684 -21.98 -4.69 25.09
CA SER A 684 -20.94 -3.80 25.64
C SER A 684 -19.74 -4.65 26.07
N LYS A 685 -18.55 -4.30 25.56
CA LYS A 685 -17.28 -4.88 26.03
C LYS A 685 -16.51 -3.81 26.79
N THR A 686 -16.22 -4.07 28.06
CA THR A 686 -15.35 -3.21 28.89
C THR A 686 -13.91 -3.36 28.43
N ILE A 687 -13.26 -2.23 28.15
CA ILE A 687 -11.85 -2.17 27.77
C ILE A 687 -11.00 -1.66 28.93
N LEU A 688 -11.45 -0.62 29.63
CA LEU A 688 -10.81 -0.05 30.82
C LEU A 688 -11.79 -0.09 31.99
N ASN A 689 -11.32 -0.56 33.14
CA ASN A 689 -12.14 -0.73 34.34
C ASN A 689 -11.50 0.00 35.53
N GLU A 690 -11.98 1.22 35.82
CA GLU A 690 -11.60 2.03 36.99
C GLU A 690 -10.08 2.27 37.10
N VAL A 691 -9.46 2.63 35.98
CA VAL A 691 -8.00 2.88 35.95
C VAL A 691 -7.70 4.17 36.71
N THR A 692 -6.96 4.04 37.82
CA THR A 692 -6.50 5.15 38.67
C THR A 692 -4.97 5.14 38.71
N SER A 693 -4.31 6.25 38.39
CA SER A 693 -2.85 6.34 38.30
C SER A 693 -2.36 7.79 38.33
N GLU A 694 -1.18 8.03 38.91
CA GLU A 694 -0.41 9.27 38.76
C GLU A 694 0.68 9.05 37.68
N PHE A 695 0.83 10.00 36.76
CA PHE A 695 1.99 10.12 35.88
C PHE A 695 2.83 11.30 36.33
N ARG A 696 4.06 11.03 36.75
CA ARG A 696 4.98 12.00 37.32
C ARG A 696 5.47 12.97 36.25
N ALA A 697 5.71 14.21 36.67
CA ALA A 697 6.15 15.28 35.78
C ALA A 697 7.63 15.13 35.40
N SER A 698 7.98 15.55 34.17
CA SER A 698 9.37 15.62 33.68
C SER A 698 10.14 14.31 33.84
N SER A 699 9.41 13.19 33.77
CA SER A 699 9.93 11.85 33.97
C SER A 699 9.40 10.88 32.92
N ILE A 700 10.05 9.73 32.75
CA ILE A 700 9.55 8.65 31.90
C ILE A 700 8.55 7.80 32.67
N ASN A 701 7.31 7.82 32.19
CA ASN A 701 6.20 7.01 32.68
C ASN A 701 5.91 5.86 31.71
N ALA A 702 6.01 4.62 32.17
CA ALA A 702 5.77 3.43 31.37
C ALA A 702 4.42 2.78 31.69
N ILE A 703 3.61 2.51 30.67
CA ILE A 703 2.40 1.69 30.76
C ILE A 703 2.76 0.28 30.27
N MET A 704 2.61 -0.69 31.16
CA MET A 704 3.05 -2.07 30.96
C MET A 704 1.90 -3.04 31.21
N GLY A 705 1.86 -4.14 30.47
CA GLY A 705 0.80 -5.14 30.57
C GLY A 705 0.75 -6.03 29.34
N PRO A 706 0.06 -7.18 29.38
CA PRO A 706 -0.01 -8.10 28.25
C PRO A 706 -0.82 -7.52 27.09
N SER A 707 -0.77 -8.18 25.93
CA SER A 707 -1.64 -7.86 24.78
C SER A 707 -3.11 -7.91 25.21
N GLY A 708 -3.91 -6.89 24.83
CA GLY A 708 -5.33 -6.83 25.18
C GLY A 708 -5.66 -6.30 26.59
N SER A 709 -4.66 -5.86 27.37
CA SER A 709 -4.86 -5.19 28.67
C SER A 709 -5.42 -3.76 28.56
N GLY A 710 -5.47 -3.17 27.38
CA GLY A 710 -6.03 -1.82 27.15
C GLY A 710 -5.00 -0.69 27.07
N LYS A 711 -3.69 -0.96 27.08
CA LYS A 711 -2.60 0.05 27.01
C LYS A 711 -2.79 1.12 25.92
N THR A 712 -2.86 0.68 24.67
CA THR A 712 -3.09 1.57 23.51
C THR A 712 -4.46 2.24 23.56
N SER A 713 -5.48 1.60 24.16
CA SER A 713 -6.80 2.21 24.32
C SER A 713 -6.79 3.33 25.35
N LEU A 714 -6.04 3.19 26.46
CA LEU A 714 -5.81 4.22 27.45
C LEU A 714 -5.03 5.40 26.84
N LEU A 715 -3.95 5.12 26.12
CA LEU A 715 -3.14 6.16 25.47
C LEU A 715 -3.95 6.92 24.39
N ASN A 716 -4.79 6.23 23.60
CA ASN A 716 -5.72 6.87 22.66
C ASN A 716 -6.85 7.64 23.36
N PHE A 717 -7.29 7.20 24.54
CA PHE A 717 -8.27 7.92 25.35
C PHE A 717 -7.70 9.25 25.87
N LEU A 718 -6.47 9.24 26.40
CA LEU A 718 -5.79 10.44 26.92
C LEU A 718 -5.46 11.46 25.82
N SER A 719 -5.00 10.98 24.65
CA SER A 719 -4.66 11.84 23.50
C SER A 719 -5.87 12.29 22.67
N ASN A 720 -7.11 11.97 23.10
CA ASN A 720 -8.35 12.28 22.39
C ASN A 720 -8.41 11.71 20.94
N ARG A 721 -7.91 10.48 20.75
CA ARG A 721 -7.79 9.77 19.46
C ARG A 721 -8.72 8.57 19.30
N LEU A 722 -9.72 8.40 20.17
CA LEU A 722 -10.70 7.32 20.04
C LEU A 722 -11.47 7.43 18.71
N SER A 723 -11.69 6.28 18.06
CA SER A 723 -12.35 6.25 16.75
C SER A 723 -13.82 6.70 16.82
N HIS A 724 -14.21 7.68 16.02
CA HIS A 724 -15.62 8.09 15.89
C HIS A 724 -16.52 7.01 15.28
N SER A 725 -15.95 5.99 14.64
CA SER A 725 -16.72 4.89 14.02
C SER A 725 -17.42 3.98 15.03
N SER A 726 -16.90 3.92 16.25
CA SER A 726 -17.39 3.04 17.32
C SER A 726 -18.01 3.90 18.41
N LYS A 727 -19.14 3.48 18.97
CA LYS A 727 -19.73 4.18 20.10
C LYS A 727 -18.99 3.77 21.37
N PHE A 728 -18.32 4.73 21.99
CA PHE A 728 -17.65 4.57 23.27
C PHE A 728 -18.47 5.23 24.37
N GLU A 729 -18.69 4.51 25.47
CA GLU A 729 -19.09 5.10 26.74
C GLU A 729 -17.85 5.19 27.62
N TYR A 730 -17.61 6.36 28.19
CA TYR A 730 -16.46 6.60 29.04
C TYR A 730 -16.85 7.38 30.28
N GLY A 731 -16.11 7.18 31.37
CA GLY A 731 -16.29 7.85 32.65
C GLY A 731 -14.94 7.97 33.38
N GLY A 732 -14.95 8.64 34.52
CA GLY A 732 -13.74 9.00 35.27
C GLY A 732 -13.22 10.39 34.92
N GLU A 733 -12.21 10.84 35.66
CA GLU A 733 -11.75 12.22 35.66
C GLU A 733 -10.23 12.31 35.45
N ILE A 734 -9.79 13.39 34.80
CA ILE A 734 -8.38 13.68 34.55
C ILE A 734 -8.08 15.05 35.18
N SER A 735 -7.02 15.13 35.99
CA SER A 735 -6.53 16.40 36.55
C SER A 735 -5.02 16.54 36.30
N LEU A 736 -4.54 17.77 36.22
CA LEU A 736 -3.11 18.10 36.11
C LEU A 736 -2.61 18.69 37.43
N ASN A 737 -1.43 18.29 37.89
CA ASN A 737 -0.82 18.77 39.14
C ASN A 737 -1.73 18.70 40.39
N GLY A 738 -2.74 17.82 40.39
CA GLY A 738 -3.76 17.73 41.44
C GLY A 738 -4.74 18.91 41.50
N GLY A 739 -4.78 19.74 40.45
CA GLY A 739 -5.68 20.88 40.29
C GLY A 739 -7.05 20.52 39.72
N ASP A 740 -7.64 21.47 38.98
CA ASP A 740 -8.99 21.31 38.43
C ASP A 740 -9.08 20.21 37.36
N LYS A 741 -10.30 19.70 37.17
CA LYS A 741 -10.61 18.67 36.17
C LYS A 741 -10.46 19.26 34.78
N ILE A 742 -9.72 18.55 33.93
CA ILE A 742 -9.37 19.01 32.59
C ILE A 742 -10.06 18.16 31.54
N ALA A 743 -10.52 18.81 30.47
CA ALA A 743 -11.10 18.11 29.35
C ALA A 743 -10.01 17.41 28.53
N ARG A 744 -10.30 16.21 28.00
CA ARG A 744 -9.37 15.48 27.11
C ARG A 744 -8.86 16.30 25.93
N LYS A 745 -9.68 17.24 25.43
CA LYS A 745 -9.31 18.13 24.33
C LYS A 745 -8.24 19.15 24.72
N GLU A 746 -8.28 19.63 25.97
CA GLU A 746 -7.26 20.54 26.53
C GLU A 746 -5.96 19.77 26.76
N LEU A 747 -6.02 18.54 27.29
CA LEU A 747 -4.85 17.67 27.41
C LEU A 747 -4.20 17.36 26.04
N ALA A 748 -5.03 17.11 25.02
CA ALA A 748 -4.57 16.89 23.65
C ALA A 748 -3.88 18.12 23.03
N SER A 749 -4.17 19.33 23.51
CA SER A 749 -3.62 20.58 22.95
C SER A 749 -2.18 20.87 23.39
N ILE A 750 -1.77 20.32 24.53
CA ILE A 750 -0.43 20.48 25.14
C ILE A 750 0.43 19.21 24.99
N SER A 751 -0.10 18.20 24.30
CA SER A 751 0.56 16.90 24.11
C SER A 751 0.87 16.60 22.65
N ALA A 752 1.87 15.75 22.43
CA ALA A 752 2.17 15.17 21.13
C ALA A 752 2.04 13.64 21.18
N TYR A 753 1.82 13.02 20.03
CA TYR A 753 1.55 11.58 19.95
C TYR A 753 2.39 10.93 18.84
N VAL A 754 3.13 9.89 19.20
CA VAL A 754 3.87 9.04 18.26
C VAL A 754 3.07 7.74 18.04
N THR A 755 2.61 7.52 16.80
CA THR A 755 1.83 6.31 16.41
C THR A 755 2.69 5.06 16.40
N GLN A 756 2.08 3.87 16.55
CA GLN A 756 2.81 2.60 16.52
C GLN A 756 3.53 2.34 15.18
N HIS A 757 2.91 2.70 14.06
CA HIS A 757 3.50 2.56 12.73
C HIS A 757 3.97 3.91 12.17
N ASP A 758 5.13 3.91 11.50
CA ASP A 758 5.74 5.08 10.87
C ASP A 758 5.27 5.27 9.40
N ASN A 759 4.08 4.78 9.07
CA ASN A 759 3.55 4.74 7.70
C ASN A 759 3.16 6.11 7.12
N SER A 760 3.22 7.18 7.92
CA SER A 760 2.94 8.56 7.49
C SER A 760 4.12 9.31 6.91
N LEU A 761 5.28 8.67 6.83
CA LEU A 761 6.47 9.32 6.28
C LEU A 761 6.46 9.26 4.74
N ILE A 762 6.80 10.38 4.09
CA ILE A 762 6.89 10.46 2.63
C ILE A 762 8.19 9.80 2.17
N GLY A 763 8.09 8.65 1.49
CA GLY A 763 9.25 7.83 1.13
C GLY A 763 10.25 8.48 0.16
N THR A 764 9.85 9.50 -0.62
CA THR A 764 10.69 10.21 -1.59
C THR A 764 11.52 11.34 -0.98
N LEU A 765 11.18 11.78 0.24
CA LEU A 765 11.89 12.83 0.96
C LEU A 765 13.02 12.26 1.81
N THR A 766 14.03 13.09 2.04
CA THR A 766 15.10 12.77 3.01
C THR A 766 14.65 13.04 4.44
N VAL A 767 15.40 12.52 5.41
CA VAL A 767 15.15 12.78 6.83
C VAL A 767 15.20 14.29 7.13
N ARG A 768 16.25 14.98 6.67
CA ARG A 768 16.43 16.42 6.86
C ARG A 768 15.30 17.23 6.25
N GLU A 769 14.89 16.92 5.03
CA GLU A 769 13.78 17.62 4.36
C GLU A 769 12.45 17.39 5.07
N THR A 770 12.22 16.17 5.55
CA THR A 770 11.01 15.83 6.30
C THR A 770 10.95 16.64 7.59
N LEU A 771 12.05 16.70 8.35
CA LEU A 771 12.16 17.55 9.53
C LEU A 771 12.02 19.03 9.19
N TYR A 772 12.57 19.47 8.05
CA TYR A 772 12.45 20.86 7.58
C TYR A 772 11.02 21.28 7.32
N PHE A 773 10.26 20.50 6.55
CA PHE A 773 8.86 20.83 6.30
C PHE A 773 8.01 20.70 7.56
N GLN A 774 8.26 19.68 8.39
CA GLN A 774 7.56 19.54 9.67
C GLN A 774 7.86 20.72 10.60
N ALA A 775 9.09 21.22 10.64
CA ALA A 775 9.46 22.40 11.43
C ALA A 775 8.68 23.64 10.97
N GLN A 776 8.57 23.85 9.65
CA GLN A 776 7.79 24.95 9.08
C GLN A 776 6.30 24.90 9.41
N PHE A 777 5.74 23.72 9.68
CA PHE A 777 4.33 23.60 10.07
C PHE A 777 4.10 23.67 11.57
N ARG A 778 5.15 23.43 12.37
CA ARG A 778 5.03 23.19 13.81
C ARG A 778 5.56 24.33 14.65
N LEU A 779 6.57 25.06 14.16
CA LEU A 779 7.21 26.17 14.86
C LEU A 779 6.54 27.51 14.53
N PRO A 780 6.63 28.52 15.43
CA PRO A 780 6.17 29.87 15.15
C PRO A 780 6.91 30.52 13.97
N HIS A 781 6.23 31.42 13.26
CA HIS A 781 6.80 32.11 12.09
C HIS A 781 8.09 32.89 12.41
N GLU A 782 8.22 33.41 13.63
CA GLU A 782 9.39 34.15 14.11
C GLU A 782 10.66 33.29 14.12
N GLU A 783 10.53 31.98 14.32
CA GLU A 783 11.65 31.04 14.38
C GLU A 783 12.02 30.45 13.01
N HIS A 784 11.28 30.78 11.95
CA HIS A 784 11.53 30.24 10.61
C HIS A 784 12.97 30.43 10.09
N PRO A 785 13.64 31.58 10.31
CA PRO A 785 15.05 31.75 9.93
C PRO A 785 16.00 30.81 10.67
N ARG A 786 15.65 30.41 11.90
CA ARG A 786 16.44 29.52 12.77
C ARG A 786 16.16 28.03 12.53
N ILE A 787 15.17 27.69 11.69
CA ILE A 787 14.79 26.31 11.37
C ILE A 787 15.99 25.41 11.00
N PRO A 788 16.93 25.82 10.11
CA PRO A 788 18.09 24.98 9.79
C PRO A 788 18.95 24.64 11.02
N ALA A 789 19.16 25.60 11.92
CA ALA A 789 19.90 25.38 13.16
C ALA A 789 19.14 24.46 14.13
N ILE A 790 17.83 24.66 14.28
CA ILE A 790 16.96 23.81 15.09
C ILE A 790 16.97 22.36 14.57
N ILE A 791 16.89 22.15 13.25
CA ILE A 791 16.95 20.83 12.65
C ILE A 791 18.32 20.18 12.84
N ASN A 792 19.41 20.93 12.66
CA ASN A 792 20.75 20.41 12.90
C ASN A 792 20.92 19.97 14.36
N LYS A 793 20.47 20.79 15.33
CA LYS A 793 20.43 20.43 16.75
C LYS A 793 19.59 19.18 16.97
N LEU A 794 18.40 19.12 16.40
CA LEU A 794 17.47 18.00 16.56
C LEU A 794 17.99 16.71 15.92
N ILE A 795 18.62 16.76 14.75
CA ILE A 795 19.29 15.62 14.10
C ILE A 795 20.45 15.11 14.95
N ARG A 796 21.23 16.01 15.57
CA ARG A 796 22.32 15.65 16.49
C ARG A 796 21.76 14.97 17.74
N VAL A 797 20.83 15.61 18.44
CA VAL A 797 20.22 15.10 19.69
C VAL A 797 19.55 13.75 19.45
N THR A 798 18.83 13.58 18.34
CA THR A 798 18.14 12.32 18.04
C THR A 798 19.04 11.22 17.46
N GLY A 799 20.30 11.51 17.14
CA GLY A 799 21.25 10.55 16.58
C GLY A 799 20.94 10.17 15.13
N LEU A 800 20.44 11.10 14.32
CA LEU A 800 20.06 10.91 12.90
C LEU A 800 21.14 11.43 11.92
N ILE A 801 22.35 11.69 12.41
CA ILE A 801 23.42 12.34 11.64
C ILE A 801 23.75 11.56 10.35
N ASP A 802 23.86 10.24 10.43
CA ASP A 802 24.31 9.39 9.31
C ASP A 802 23.26 9.23 8.20
N CYS A 803 21.99 9.29 8.56
CA CYS A 803 20.88 9.14 7.61
C CYS A 803 20.18 10.45 7.26
N ALA A 804 20.67 11.60 7.74
CA ALA A 804 20.08 12.93 7.54
C ALA A 804 19.71 13.23 6.08
N ASP A 805 20.61 12.91 5.14
CA ASP A 805 20.41 13.18 3.70
C ASP A 805 20.04 11.91 2.90
N THR A 806 19.63 10.84 3.59
CA THR A 806 19.13 9.59 2.99
C THR A 806 17.61 9.63 2.87
N VAL A 807 17.07 9.05 1.79
CA VAL A 807 15.62 8.97 1.57
C VAL A 807 14.97 8.01 2.55
N ILE A 808 13.78 8.35 3.04
CA ILE A 808 13.06 7.52 4.01
C ILE A 808 12.66 6.16 3.40
N GLY A 809 12.33 6.14 2.11
CA GLY A 809 11.98 4.93 1.35
C GLY A 809 10.54 4.42 1.58
N SER A 810 10.17 3.42 0.79
CA SER A 810 8.86 2.75 0.77
C SER A 810 9.03 1.22 0.78
N ASP A 811 7.93 0.45 0.75
CA ASP A 811 7.98 -1.01 0.61
C ASP A 811 8.67 -1.46 -0.70
N MET A 812 8.60 -0.60 -1.73
CA MET A 812 9.15 -0.85 -3.06
C MET A 812 10.60 -0.39 -3.19
N VAL A 813 10.97 0.69 -2.48
CA VAL A 813 12.32 1.29 -2.50
C VAL A 813 12.87 1.33 -1.09
N LYS A 814 13.92 0.52 -0.83
CA LYS A 814 14.51 0.45 0.51
C LYS A 814 15.21 1.76 0.87
N GLY A 815 14.74 2.46 1.91
CA GLY A 815 15.34 3.68 2.46
C GLY A 815 16.00 3.45 3.82
N ILE A 816 15.85 4.40 4.75
CA ILE A 816 16.39 4.30 6.13
C ILE A 816 15.79 3.10 6.90
N SER A 817 16.51 2.64 7.93
CA SER A 817 16.11 1.52 8.78
C SER A 817 14.88 1.84 9.64
N GLY A 818 14.21 0.82 10.17
CA GLY A 818 13.04 1.00 11.04
C GLY A 818 13.34 1.81 12.31
N GLY A 819 14.50 1.60 12.94
CA GLY A 819 14.94 2.38 14.11
C GLY A 819 15.19 3.84 13.79
N GLU A 820 15.77 4.13 12.63
CA GLU A 820 15.93 5.49 12.15
C GLU A 820 14.56 6.12 11.84
N LYS A 821 13.64 5.42 11.14
CA LYS A 821 12.26 5.90 10.93
C LYS A 821 11.58 6.25 12.25
N ARG A 822 11.79 5.44 13.30
CA ARG A 822 11.23 5.71 14.62
C ARG A 822 11.77 6.98 15.25
N ARG A 823 13.10 7.17 15.19
CA ARG A 823 13.75 8.41 15.63
C ARG A 823 13.23 9.61 14.85
N VAL A 824 13.03 9.50 13.54
CA VAL A 824 12.40 10.56 12.72
C VAL A 824 10.98 10.86 13.22
N SER A 825 10.15 9.86 13.48
CA SER A 825 8.79 10.08 14.00
C SER A 825 8.79 10.79 15.37
N ILE A 826 9.70 10.43 16.27
CA ILE A 826 9.89 11.11 17.56
C ILE A 826 10.36 12.55 17.33
N ALA A 827 11.39 12.73 16.51
CA ALA A 827 11.96 14.00 16.11
C ALA A 827 10.90 14.98 15.56
N ILE A 828 9.97 14.49 14.72
CA ILE A 828 8.85 15.28 14.19
C ILE A 828 7.94 15.80 15.31
N GLN A 829 7.65 14.99 16.32
CA GLN A 829 6.79 15.41 17.42
C GLN A 829 7.48 16.41 18.35
N LEU A 830 8.78 16.24 18.61
CA LEU A 830 9.60 17.13 19.43
C LEU A 830 9.72 18.55 18.88
N LEU A 831 9.59 18.74 17.56
CA LEU A 831 9.51 20.08 16.95
C LEU A 831 8.38 20.95 17.51
N SER A 832 7.37 20.35 18.13
CA SER A 832 6.25 21.09 18.73
C SER A 832 6.50 21.54 20.17
N ARG A 833 7.68 21.24 20.76
CA ARG A 833 8.00 21.44 22.18
C ARG A 833 6.86 20.99 23.13
N PRO A 834 6.33 19.76 22.99
CA PRO A 834 5.18 19.31 23.76
C PRO A 834 5.55 19.16 25.25
N LYS A 835 4.66 19.54 26.17
CA LYS A 835 4.87 19.28 27.61
C LYS A 835 4.56 17.84 27.99
N ILE A 836 3.74 17.16 27.19
CA ILE A 836 3.42 15.75 27.36
C ILE A 836 3.67 15.02 26.03
N LEU A 837 4.50 13.97 26.06
CA LEU A 837 4.78 13.16 24.88
C LEU A 837 4.22 11.75 25.07
N PHE A 838 3.18 11.41 24.30
CA PHE A 838 2.62 10.06 24.24
C PHE A 838 3.35 9.24 23.17
N LEU A 839 3.87 8.07 23.52
CA LEU A 839 4.46 7.13 22.57
C LEU A 839 3.79 5.76 22.66
N ASP A 840 3.22 5.30 21.55
CA ASP A 840 2.67 3.96 21.47
C ASP A 840 3.73 2.97 20.98
N GLU A 841 4.20 2.11 21.87
CA GLU A 841 5.20 1.06 21.66
C GLU A 841 6.48 1.52 20.92
N PRO A 842 7.21 2.53 21.45
CA PRO A 842 8.34 3.12 20.73
C PRO A 842 9.57 2.24 20.54
N THR A 843 9.63 1.12 21.24
CA THR A 843 10.72 0.15 21.15
C THR A 843 10.34 -1.09 20.32
N SER A 844 9.12 -1.16 19.80
CA SER A 844 8.64 -2.33 19.06
C SER A 844 9.34 -2.47 17.71
N GLY A 845 9.85 -3.68 17.43
CA GLY A 845 10.58 -3.98 16.19
C GLY A 845 12.00 -3.42 16.12
N LEU A 846 12.58 -2.97 17.24
CA LEU A 846 13.95 -2.45 17.35
C LEU A 846 14.84 -3.37 18.20
N ASP A 847 16.16 -3.26 18.07
CA ASP A 847 17.13 -3.91 18.97
C ASP A 847 17.15 -3.19 20.30
N SER A 848 17.49 -3.88 21.39
CA SER A 848 17.70 -3.31 22.73
C SER A 848 18.73 -2.20 22.70
N ALA A 849 19.80 -2.29 21.91
CA ALA A 849 20.78 -1.21 21.83
C ALA A 849 20.12 0.06 21.26
N THR A 850 19.44 -0.06 20.12
CA THR A 850 18.67 1.05 19.53
C THR A 850 17.51 1.51 20.42
N ALA A 851 16.81 0.60 21.09
CA ALA A 851 15.67 0.89 21.97
C ALA A 851 16.10 1.55 23.28
N LEU A 852 17.20 1.10 23.90
CA LEU A 852 17.84 1.74 25.05
C LEU A 852 18.39 3.11 24.68
N SER A 853 18.95 3.25 23.47
CA SER A 853 19.35 4.55 22.95
C SER A 853 18.13 5.48 22.79
N ILE A 854 17.00 4.98 22.29
CA ILE A 854 15.74 5.76 22.24
C ILE A 854 15.24 6.10 23.65
N LEU A 855 15.26 5.19 24.61
CA LEU A 855 14.83 5.50 25.99
C LEU A 855 15.79 6.48 26.68
N SER A 856 17.08 6.37 26.45
CA SER A 856 18.08 7.29 26.99
C SER A 856 17.89 8.68 26.40
N LEU A 857 17.65 8.76 25.08
CA LEU A 857 17.23 9.98 24.41
C LEU A 857 15.95 10.55 25.02
N LEU A 858 14.92 9.75 25.24
CA LEU A 858 13.68 10.20 25.87
C LEU A 858 13.89 10.67 27.30
N LYS A 859 14.85 10.10 28.04
CA LYS A 859 15.17 10.48 29.41
C LYS A 859 15.88 11.82 29.43
N GLU A 860 16.90 11.96 28.61
CA GLU A 860 17.63 13.21 28.41
C GLU A 860 16.67 14.33 27.96
N LEU A 861 15.77 14.04 27.02
CA LEU A 861 14.73 15.00 26.60
C LEU A 861 13.77 15.34 27.73
N SER A 862 13.33 14.36 28.52
CA SER A 862 12.44 14.55 29.66
C SER A 862 13.05 15.50 30.70
N GLU A 863 14.34 15.35 30.97
CA GLU A 863 15.11 16.16 31.93
C GLU A 863 15.42 17.56 31.38
N LEU A 864 15.98 17.65 30.16
CA LEU A 864 16.38 18.93 29.55
C LEU A 864 15.18 19.81 29.17
N SER A 865 14.12 19.22 28.62
CA SER A 865 12.96 19.99 28.13
C SER A 865 11.78 20.03 29.11
N LYS A 866 11.95 19.46 30.32
CA LYS A 866 10.90 19.27 31.33
C LYS A 866 9.61 18.66 30.75
N THR A 867 9.76 17.73 29.79
CA THR A 867 8.65 17.07 29.09
C THR A 867 8.25 15.79 29.81
N THR A 868 6.97 15.63 30.13
CA THR A 868 6.44 14.39 30.70
C THR A 868 6.24 13.34 29.61
N VAL A 869 7.04 12.27 29.65
CA VAL A 869 6.97 11.20 28.65
C VAL A 869 6.07 10.08 29.17
N ILE A 870 5.05 9.70 28.38
CA ILE A 870 4.16 8.56 28.67
C ILE A 870 4.24 7.60 27.51
N LEU A 871 4.79 6.41 27.74
CA LEU A 871 4.96 5.41 26.71
C LEU A 871 4.28 4.10 27.07
N THR A 872 3.71 3.41 26.09
CA THR A 872 3.38 1.99 26.23
C THR A 872 4.62 1.18 25.89
N ILE A 873 5.01 0.22 26.73
CA ILE A 873 6.08 -0.71 26.38
C ILE A 873 5.58 -2.13 26.41
N HIS A 874 5.91 -2.88 25.37
CA HIS A 874 5.41 -4.22 25.24
C HIS A 874 6.22 -5.20 26.08
N GLN A 875 7.56 -5.09 26.15
CA GLN A 875 8.43 -5.91 27.01
C GLN A 875 9.78 -5.23 27.28
N PRO A 876 9.99 -4.63 28.47
CA PRO A 876 11.26 -3.97 28.78
C PRO A 876 12.31 -4.95 29.32
N ASN A 877 13.58 -4.78 28.93
CA ASN A 877 14.70 -5.44 29.59
C ASN A 877 15.01 -4.75 30.96
N GLU A 878 15.92 -5.31 31.77
CA GLU A 878 16.22 -4.74 33.10
C GLU A 878 16.74 -3.29 33.01
N ASP A 879 17.62 -3.04 32.04
CA ASP A 879 18.18 -1.71 31.78
C ASP A 879 17.09 -0.70 31.39
N MET A 880 16.08 -1.12 30.61
CA MET A 880 14.92 -0.30 30.25
C MET A 880 14.07 0.02 31.47
N ILE A 881 13.82 -0.96 32.35
CA ILE A 881 13.04 -0.74 33.59
C ILE A 881 13.73 0.26 34.50
N ALA A 882 15.06 0.16 34.61
CA ALA A 882 15.86 1.11 35.38
C ALA A 882 15.81 2.55 34.82
N LYS A 883 15.42 2.74 33.56
CA LYS A 883 15.20 4.07 32.97
C LYS A 883 13.81 4.64 33.28
N PHE A 884 12.85 3.83 33.74
CA PHE A 884 11.50 4.30 34.05
C PHE A 884 11.43 4.84 35.47
N ASP A 885 10.97 6.07 35.60
CA ASP A 885 10.79 6.73 36.89
C ASP A 885 9.44 6.37 37.52
N ASN A 886 8.48 5.94 36.70
CA ASN A 886 7.14 5.52 37.11
C ASN A 886 6.58 4.44 36.17
N VAL A 887 5.92 3.42 36.73
CA VAL A 887 5.38 2.27 36.00
C VAL A 887 3.93 2.04 36.39
N LEU A 888 3.04 2.00 35.38
CA LEU A 888 1.65 1.56 35.50
C LEU A 888 1.53 0.14 34.94
N LEU A 889 1.31 -0.85 35.81
CA LEU A 889 1.10 -2.25 35.43
C LEU A 889 -0.39 -2.58 35.33
N MET A 890 -0.82 -3.00 34.14
CA MET A 890 -2.21 -3.34 33.82
C MET A 890 -2.36 -4.84 33.52
N ALA A 891 -3.43 -5.44 34.03
CA ALA A 891 -3.85 -6.81 33.70
C ALA A 891 -4.96 -6.84 32.63
N GLY A 892 -5.30 -8.04 32.15
CA GLY A 892 -6.39 -8.25 31.20
C GLY A 892 -7.71 -7.62 31.67
N GLY A 893 -8.43 -6.97 30.75
CA GLY A 893 -9.70 -6.27 31.05
C GLY A 893 -9.51 -4.84 31.58
N GLY A 894 -8.30 -4.28 31.51
CA GLY A 894 -8.04 -2.88 31.86
C GLY A 894 -8.08 -2.61 33.36
N ARG A 895 -7.59 -3.57 34.16
CA ARG A 895 -7.50 -3.52 35.63
C ARG A 895 -6.08 -3.16 36.05
N VAL A 896 -5.93 -2.30 37.06
CA VAL A 896 -4.62 -1.87 37.58
C VAL A 896 -4.11 -2.86 38.64
N VAL A 897 -2.84 -3.22 38.55
CA VAL A 897 -2.15 -4.12 39.50
C VAL A 897 -1.09 -3.39 40.32
N TYR A 898 -0.45 -2.38 39.73
CA TYR A 898 0.56 -1.57 40.38
C TYR A 898 0.67 -0.20 39.70
N THR A 899 0.88 0.86 40.47
CA THR A 899 1.34 2.15 39.98
C THR A 899 2.34 2.75 40.98
N GLY A 900 3.49 3.22 40.50
CA GLY A 900 4.55 3.73 41.36
C GLY A 900 5.93 3.71 40.70
N GLY A 901 6.95 4.12 41.47
CA GLY A 901 8.34 4.14 40.99
C GLY A 901 8.91 2.74 40.77
N SER A 902 9.82 2.59 39.81
CA SER A 902 10.44 1.30 39.47
C SER A 902 11.16 0.64 40.66
N GLU A 903 11.71 1.43 41.58
CA GLU A 903 12.36 0.95 42.82
C GLU A 903 11.38 0.27 43.80
N GLY A 904 10.13 0.73 43.85
CA GLY A 904 9.11 0.22 44.78
C GLY A 904 8.44 -1.08 44.32
N ILE A 905 8.74 -1.55 43.11
CA ILE A 905 8.17 -2.78 42.55
C ILE A 905 8.56 -3.99 43.41
N ASP A 906 9.85 -4.14 43.72
CA ASP A 906 10.33 -5.32 44.45
C ASP A 906 9.74 -5.40 45.87
N GLU A 907 9.59 -4.25 46.53
CA GLU A 907 9.01 -4.16 47.87
C GLU A 907 7.51 -4.51 47.87
N TYR A 908 6.75 -3.96 46.91
CA TYR A 908 5.32 -4.24 46.79
C TYR A 908 5.06 -5.73 46.51
N PHE A 909 5.73 -6.31 45.52
CA PHE A 909 5.49 -7.71 45.14
C PHE A 909 5.95 -8.70 46.23
N ARG A 910 6.98 -8.35 47.02
CA ARG A 910 7.33 -9.10 48.25
C ARG A 910 6.23 -9.02 49.30
N SER A 911 5.59 -7.86 49.49
CA SER A 911 4.54 -7.67 50.51
C SER A 911 3.28 -8.52 50.26
N ILE A 912 2.99 -8.82 48.99
CA ILE A 912 1.84 -9.65 48.57
C ILE A 912 2.20 -11.13 48.33
N ASN A 913 3.35 -11.59 48.82
CA ASN A 913 3.87 -12.97 48.68
C ASN A 913 4.20 -13.41 47.23
N TYR A 914 4.56 -12.49 46.34
CA TYR A 914 5.05 -12.78 44.99
C TYR A 914 6.48 -12.23 44.78
N PRO A 915 7.50 -12.68 45.52
CA PRO A 915 8.86 -12.15 45.38
C PRO A 915 9.43 -12.45 44.00
N ILE A 916 10.07 -11.43 43.40
CA ILE A 916 10.78 -11.60 42.12
C ILE A 916 12.07 -12.41 42.38
N PRO A 917 12.28 -13.56 41.71
CA PRO A 917 13.48 -14.36 41.88
C PRO A 917 14.76 -13.65 41.41
N ASP A 918 15.87 -13.88 42.12
CA ASP A 918 17.17 -13.32 41.74
C ASP A 918 17.64 -13.90 40.39
N GLY A 919 18.10 -13.02 39.49
CA GLY A 919 18.59 -13.39 38.16
C GLY A 919 17.52 -13.58 37.07
N VAL A 920 16.25 -13.28 37.37
CA VAL A 920 15.16 -13.24 36.38
C VAL A 920 14.85 -11.79 36.04
N ASN A 921 14.71 -11.51 34.74
CA ASN A 921 14.32 -10.19 34.25
C ASN A 921 12.97 -9.76 34.88
N LYS A 922 13.01 -8.69 35.68
CA LYS A 922 11.84 -8.17 36.41
C LYS A 922 10.64 -7.92 35.50
N GLY A 923 10.85 -7.32 34.33
CA GLY A 923 9.78 -6.97 33.40
C GLY A 923 9.05 -8.19 32.85
N ASN A 924 9.82 -9.20 32.49
CA ASN A 924 9.26 -10.47 32.02
C ASN A 924 8.45 -11.14 33.13
N TYR A 925 9.01 -11.25 34.34
CA TYR A 925 8.32 -11.86 35.48
C TYR A 925 6.98 -11.18 35.78
N LEU A 926 6.95 -9.84 35.80
CA LEU A 926 5.72 -9.08 36.03
C LEU A 926 4.66 -9.34 34.95
N LEU A 927 5.06 -9.37 33.67
CA LEU A 927 4.13 -9.68 32.57
C LEU A 927 3.61 -11.11 32.65
N ASP A 928 4.43 -12.07 33.04
CA ASP A 928 4.04 -13.47 33.20
C ASP A 928 3.08 -13.65 34.39
N LEU A 929 3.25 -12.83 35.43
CA LEU A 929 2.35 -12.79 36.59
C LEU A 929 0.96 -12.22 36.26
N VAL A 930 0.88 -11.18 35.42
CA VAL A 930 -0.40 -10.55 35.03
C VAL A 930 -1.02 -11.11 33.75
N SER A 931 -0.31 -12.00 33.06
CA SER A 931 -0.81 -12.75 31.90
C SER A 931 -1.33 -14.12 32.33
N ARG A 932 -1.62 -15.00 31.38
CA ARG A 932 -2.08 -16.36 31.65
C ARG A 932 -0.92 -17.33 31.42
N GLY A 933 -0.65 -18.20 32.40
CA GLY A 933 0.39 -19.23 32.28
C GLY A 933 0.13 -20.24 31.16
N LEU A 934 1.20 -20.90 30.71
CA LEU A 934 1.20 -21.83 29.56
C LEU A 934 0.24 -23.02 29.74
N ASP A 935 0.16 -23.59 30.95
CA ASP A 935 -0.68 -24.75 31.30
C ASP A 935 -1.84 -24.38 32.26
N GLU A 936 -2.09 -23.08 32.47
CA GLU A 936 -3.01 -22.59 33.50
C GLU A 936 -4.45 -22.51 32.97
N GLU A 937 -5.43 -23.03 33.73
CA GLU A 937 -6.84 -22.91 33.37
C GLU A 937 -7.31 -21.44 33.41
N SER A 938 -8.34 -21.10 32.63
CA SER A 938 -8.84 -19.72 32.55
C SER A 938 -9.41 -19.22 33.88
N SER A 939 -9.91 -20.14 34.71
CA SER A 939 -10.44 -19.90 36.05
C SER A 939 -9.33 -19.55 37.04
N GLU A 940 -8.22 -20.30 37.03
CA GLU A 940 -7.06 -20.09 37.91
C GLU A 940 -6.38 -18.76 37.64
N SER A 941 -6.13 -18.45 36.37
CA SER A 941 -5.53 -17.17 35.95
C SER A 941 -6.39 -15.95 36.32
N GLU A 942 -7.72 -16.01 36.14
CA GLU A 942 -8.62 -14.94 36.58
C GLU A 942 -8.64 -14.79 38.11
N ASN A 943 -8.59 -15.89 38.87
CA ASN A 943 -8.52 -15.83 40.33
C ASN A 943 -7.21 -15.18 40.80
N ARG A 944 -6.07 -15.52 40.16
CA ARG A 944 -4.76 -14.90 40.41
C ARG A 944 -4.82 -13.40 40.13
N ILE A 945 -5.31 -12.99 38.97
CA ILE A 945 -5.44 -11.58 38.59
C ILE A 945 -6.39 -10.84 39.54
N ALA A 946 -7.53 -11.43 39.92
CA ALA A 946 -8.46 -10.82 40.88
C ALA A 946 -7.82 -10.61 42.26
N THR A 947 -6.98 -11.55 42.70
CA THR A 947 -6.22 -11.42 43.95
C THR A 947 -5.22 -10.27 43.88
N LEU A 948 -4.47 -10.16 42.78
CA LEU A 948 -3.51 -9.06 42.57
C LEU A 948 -4.19 -7.69 42.52
N VAL A 949 -5.33 -7.59 41.82
CA VAL A 949 -6.09 -6.33 41.69
C VAL A 949 -6.70 -5.91 43.03
N SER A 950 -7.28 -6.85 43.78
CA SER A 950 -7.85 -6.56 45.10
C SER A 950 -6.78 -6.22 46.15
N ALA A 951 -5.59 -6.84 46.06
CA ALA A 951 -4.45 -6.47 46.89
C ALA A 951 -4.03 -5.01 46.64
N TRP A 952 -3.91 -4.60 45.38
CA TRP A 952 -3.58 -3.21 45.03
C TRP A 952 -4.64 -2.22 45.53
N ALA A 953 -5.93 -2.52 45.31
CA ALA A 953 -7.04 -1.67 45.74
C ALA A 953 -7.04 -1.40 47.25
N ASN A 954 -6.58 -2.36 48.05
CA ASN A 954 -6.52 -2.28 49.52
C ASN A 954 -5.21 -1.68 50.07
N THR A 955 -4.18 -1.48 49.22
CA THR A 955 -2.85 -1.01 49.65
C THR A 955 -2.85 0.50 49.90
N GLU A 956 -2.02 0.97 50.85
CA GLU A 956 -1.83 2.40 51.13
C GLU A 956 -1.35 3.20 49.91
N GLY A 957 -0.65 2.58 48.95
CA GLY A 957 -0.24 3.19 47.68
C GLY A 957 -1.42 3.62 46.80
N SER A 958 -2.51 2.85 46.76
CA SER A 958 -3.77 3.26 46.12
C SER A 958 -4.37 4.45 46.85
N ARG A 959 -4.33 4.44 48.20
CA ARG A 959 -4.82 5.56 49.04
C ARG A 959 -3.95 6.81 48.94
N GLN A 960 -2.63 6.72 48.78
CA GLN A 960 -1.70 7.85 48.63
C GLN A 960 -1.88 8.59 47.30
N VAL A 961 -2.21 7.86 46.22
CA VAL A 961 -2.63 8.48 44.95
C VAL A 961 -3.96 9.23 45.13
N LEU A 962 -4.87 8.71 45.99
CA LEU A 962 -6.15 9.34 46.34
C LEU A 962 -6.05 10.45 47.42
N SER A 963 -5.02 10.47 48.28
CA SER A 963 -4.96 11.30 49.51
C SER A 963 -3.94 12.43 49.49
N LYS A 964 -3.19 12.60 48.40
CA LYS A 964 -2.35 13.78 48.20
C LYS A 964 -3.25 15.02 48.06
N ASP A 965 -3.51 15.69 49.18
CA ASP A 965 -3.98 17.08 49.27
C ASP A 965 -2.93 17.99 48.60
N LEU A 966 -2.92 18.01 47.27
CA LEU A 966 -1.99 18.77 46.45
C LEU A 966 -2.37 20.25 46.51
N LYS A 967 -1.37 21.11 46.74
CA LYS A 967 -1.51 22.57 46.68
C LYS A 967 -2.16 22.94 45.34
N ARG A 968 -3.39 23.46 45.39
CA ARG A 968 -4.13 23.96 44.23
C ARG A 968 -3.37 25.11 43.58
N SER A 969 -2.58 24.84 42.56
CA SER A 969 -2.11 25.84 41.59
C SER A 969 -2.99 25.73 40.35
N SER A 970 -3.77 26.77 40.06
CA SER A 970 -4.47 26.89 38.78
C SER A 970 -3.42 27.15 37.69
N LEU A 971 -3.08 26.13 36.90
CA LEU A 971 -2.21 26.30 35.74
C LEU A 971 -2.99 26.97 34.60
N ASP A 972 -2.45 28.06 34.05
CA ASP A 972 -2.95 28.60 32.79
C ASP A 972 -2.35 27.80 31.63
N LEU A 973 -3.14 26.88 31.07
CA LEU A 973 -2.71 26.03 29.95
C LEU A 973 -2.68 26.78 28.63
N THR A 974 -3.21 28.01 28.54
CA THR A 974 -3.33 28.76 27.29
C THR A 974 -1.96 29.13 26.70
N GLN A 975 -0.93 29.29 27.52
CA GLN A 975 0.44 29.56 27.06
C GLN A 975 1.05 28.38 26.28
N TYR A 976 0.67 27.15 26.62
CA TYR A 976 1.14 25.92 25.96
C TYR A 976 0.25 25.52 24.78
N HIS A 977 -0.85 26.23 24.54
CA HIS A 977 -1.68 25.96 23.38
C HIS A 977 -0.94 26.35 22.12
N ARG A 978 -0.86 25.39 21.19
CA ARG A 978 -0.29 25.63 19.88
C ARG A 978 -1.04 26.76 19.16
N LYS A 979 -0.34 27.86 18.89
CA LYS A 979 -0.85 28.90 17.98
C LYS A 979 -0.90 28.33 16.57
N LYS A 980 -2.06 28.41 15.93
CA LYS A 980 -2.18 28.06 14.51
C LYS A 980 -1.40 29.05 13.67
N LEU A 981 -0.57 28.53 12.77
CA LEU A 981 0.14 29.35 11.81
C LEU A 981 -0.83 30.01 10.82
N PRO A 982 -0.47 31.19 10.27
CA PRO A 982 -1.22 31.81 9.20
C PRO A 982 -1.42 30.85 8.02
N PHE A 983 -2.57 30.97 7.35
CA PHE A 983 -2.90 30.14 6.18
C PHE A 983 -1.82 30.23 5.08
N SER A 984 -1.31 31.43 4.81
CA SER A 984 -0.33 31.68 3.74
C SER A 984 1.01 30.99 3.97
N THR A 985 1.50 30.97 5.21
CA THR A 985 2.80 30.38 5.56
C THR A 985 2.73 28.86 5.47
N THR A 986 1.66 28.28 6.01
CA THR A 986 1.41 26.83 5.97
C THR A 986 1.18 26.37 4.53
N LEU A 987 0.39 27.10 3.76
CA LEU A 987 0.13 26.79 2.35
C LEU A 987 1.43 26.80 1.52
N MET A 988 2.28 27.82 1.68
CA MET A 988 3.53 27.92 0.93
C MET A 988 4.49 26.77 1.26
N ALA A 989 4.59 26.38 2.53
CA ALA A 989 5.39 25.24 2.95
C ALA A 989 4.84 23.91 2.40
N LEU A 990 3.51 23.73 2.40
CA LEU A 990 2.85 22.55 1.82
C LEU A 990 3.09 22.45 0.31
N ILE A 991 2.96 23.57 -0.43
CA ILE A 991 3.21 23.61 -1.87
C ILE A 991 4.67 23.22 -2.16
N ARG A 992 5.63 23.80 -1.43
CA ARG A 992 7.05 23.48 -1.63
C ARG A 992 7.34 22.00 -1.36
N ARG A 993 6.72 21.43 -0.32
CA ARG A 993 6.82 19.99 0.00
C ARG A 993 6.22 19.12 -1.10
N SER A 994 4.99 19.43 -1.52
CA SER A 994 4.23 18.68 -2.53
C SER A 994 4.93 18.73 -3.90
N LEU A 995 5.43 19.90 -4.30
CA LEU A 995 6.18 20.08 -5.54
C LEU A 995 7.49 19.26 -5.53
N LEU A 996 8.23 19.29 -4.41
CA LEU A 996 9.46 18.50 -4.29
C LEU A 996 9.18 16.99 -4.36
N ASN A 997 8.13 16.53 -3.65
CA ASN A 997 7.67 15.15 -3.72
C ASN A 997 7.33 14.76 -5.16
N SER A 998 6.57 15.60 -5.85
CA SER A 998 6.14 15.38 -7.24
C SER A 998 7.34 15.28 -8.19
N ILE A 999 8.30 16.23 -8.11
CA ILE A 999 9.53 16.22 -8.94
C ILE A 999 10.38 14.97 -8.71
N ARG A 1000 10.39 14.42 -7.50
CA ARG A 1000 11.13 13.19 -7.14
C ARG A 1000 10.39 11.90 -7.46
N SER A 1001 9.12 11.97 -7.87
CA SER A 1001 8.35 10.86 -8.42
C SER A 1001 8.19 11.00 -9.94
N PRO A 1002 9.26 10.82 -10.74
CA PRO A 1002 9.23 11.07 -12.18
C PRO A 1002 8.19 10.20 -12.90
N ASP A 1003 7.95 8.97 -12.44
CA ASP A 1003 6.99 8.04 -13.03
C ASP A 1003 5.55 8.57 -12.98
N ILE A 1004 5.15 9.15 -11.85
CA ILE A 1004 3.81 9.72 -11.64
C ILE A 1004 3.65 11.00 -12.45
N LEU A 1005 4.66 11.89 -12.41
CA LEU A 1005 4.65 13.13 -13.20
C LEU A 1005 4.62 12.86 -14.70
N PHE A 1006 5.43 11.90 -15.15
CA PHE A 1006 5.47 11.48 -16.54
C PHE A 1006 4.11 10.96 -16.99
N ALA A 1007 3.48 10.09 -16.20
CA ALA A 1007 2.15 9.56 -16.50
C ALA A 1007 1.10 10.69 -16.65
N ARG A 1008 1.07 11.65 -15.73
CA ARG A 1008 0.10 12.76 -15.73
C ARG A 1008 0.23 13.68 -16.96
N VAL A 1009 1.46 14.10 -17.28
CA VAL A 1009 1.73 15.07 -18.35
C VAL A 1009 1.63 14.41 -19.73
N PHE A 1010 2.23 13.23 -19.88
CA PHE A 1010 2.38 12.59 -21.18
C PHE A 1010 1.06 12.02 -21.72
N GLN A 1011 0.14 11.64 -20.84
CA GLN A 1011 -1.18 11.13 -21.24
C GLN A 1011 -1.96 12.13 -22.11
N VAL A 1012 -2.04 13.40 -21.70
CA VAL A 1012 -2.78 14.44 -22.44
C VAL A 1012 -2.06 14.81 -23.75
N ILE A 1013 -0.73 14.84 -23.73
CA ILE A 1013 0.09 15.10 -24.92
C ILE A 1013 -0.13 14.01 -25.98
N LEU A 1014 -0.07 12.73 -25.58
CA LEU A 1014 -0.33 11.61 -26.49
C LEU A 1014 -1.76 11.63 -27.03
N LEU A 1015 -2.74 11.97 -26.19
CA LEU A 1015 -4.12 12.15 -26.63
C LEU A 1015 -4.24 13.23 -27.71
N ALA A 1016 -3.59 14.38 -27.52
CA ALA A 1016 -3.56 15.46 -28.50
C ALA A 1016 -2.97 15.00 -29.85
N ILE A 1017 -1.87 14.25 -29.80
CA ILE A 1017 -1.19 13.72 -31.00
C ILE A 1017 -2.10 12.74 -31.73
N ILE A 1018 -2.71 11.79 -31.01
CA ILE A 1018 -3.63 10.80 -31.60
C ILE A 1018 -4.80 11.53 -32.27
N GLN A 1019 -5.49 12.42 -31.56
CA GLN A 1019 -6.62 13.16 -32.13
C GLN A 1019 -6.19 13.98 -33.36
N THR A 1020 -5.03 14.64 -33.31
CA THR A 1020 -4.50 15.38 -34.46
C THR A 1020 -4.26 14.47 -35.67
N LEU A 1021 -3.70 13.28 -35.46
CA LEU A 1021 -3.45 12.32 -36.55
C LEU A 1021 -4.76 11.86 -37.22
N TYR A 1022 -5.83 11.63 -36.46
CA TYR A 1022 -7.10 11.16 -37.04
C TYR A 1022 -7.91 12.26 -37.72
N PHE A 1023 -7.91 13.48 -37.19
CA PHE A 1023 -8.79 14.55 -37.66
C PHE A 1023 -8.12 15.53 -38.64
N ALA A 1024 -6.79 15.56 -38.75
CA ALA A 1024 -6.10 16.44 -39.70
C ALA A 1024 -6.03 15.85 -41.13
N PRO A 1025 -6.16 16.66 -42.20
CA PRO A 1025 -6.76 17.99 -42.22
C PRO A 1025 -8.29 17.92 -42.24
N LEU A 1026 -8.93 18.83 -41.50
CA LEU A 1026 -10.38 18.97 -41.47
C LEU A 1026 -10.87 19.58 -42.79
N ARG A 1027 -11.76 18.87 -43.51
CA ARG A 1027 -12.32 19.32 -44.79
C ARG A 1027 -13.63 20.08 -44.58
N ASN A 1028 -14.00 20.93 -45.55
CA ASN A 1028 -15.28 21.67 -45.56
C ASN A 1028 -16.31 21.00 -46.48
N ASN A 1029 -16.47 19.69 -46.35
CA ASN A 1029 -17.44 18.90 -47.10
C ASN A 1029 -18.46 18.31 -46.10
N ARG A 1030 -19.49 17.62 -46.58
CA ARG A 1030 -20.47 16.92 -45.72
C ARG A 1030 -19.84 16.05 -44.62
N ASP A 1031 -18.79 15.30 -44.95
CA ASP A 1031 -18.02 14.49 -43.98
C ASP A 1031 -17.30 15.35 -42.93
N GLY A 1032 -16.89 16.55 -43.32
CA GLY A 1032 -16.24 17.53 -42.47
C GLY A 1032 -17.11 18.05 -41.32
N ILE A 1033 -18.43 18.14 -41.53
CA ILE A 1033 -19.40 18.50 -40.49
C ILE A 1033 -19.43 17.41 -39.42
N SER A 1034 -19.49 16.13 -39.82
CA SER A 1034 -19.46 15.00 -38.89
C SER A 1034 -18.14 14.93 -38.13
N ASN A 1035 -17.00 15.07 -38.83
CA ASN A 1035 -15.67 15.06 -38.21
C ASN A 1035 -15.49 16.21 -37.22
N ARG A 1036 -16.03 17.42 -37.48
CA ARG A 1036 -16.02 18.55 -36.53
C ARG A 1036 -16.80 18.24 -35.25
N LEU A 1037 -18.00 17.67 -35.38
CA LEU A 1037 -18.81 17.26 -34.23
C LEU A 1037 -18.15 16.12 -33.44
N GLY A 1038 -17.55 15.17 -34.14
CA GLY A 1038 -16.79 14.07 -33.53
C GLY A 1038 -15.58 14.57 -32.74
N LEU A 1039 -14.84 15.54 -33.29
CA LEU A 1039 -13.73 16.19 -32.60
C LEU A 1039 -14.20 16.90 -31.32
N VAL A 1040 -15.31 17.64 -31.37
CA VAL A 1040 -15.88 18.31 -30.19
C VAL A 1040 -16.23 17.30 -29.10
N GLN A 1041 -16.76 16.13 -29.47
CA GLN A 1041 -17.07 15.06 -28.52
C GLN A 1041 -15.80 14.41 -27.95
N GLU A 1042 -14.78 14.17 -28.76
CA GLU A 1042 -13.50 13.57 -28.34
C GLU A 1042 -12.72 14.44 -27.35
N VAL A 1043 -12.89 15.76 -27.37
CA VAL A 1043 -12.30 16.67 -26.37
C VAL A 1043 -12.84 16.38 -24.97
N LEU A 1044 -14.08 15.90 -24.84
CA LEU A 1044 -14.72 15.61 -23.54
C LEU A 1044 -14.05 14.46 -22.80
N ASN A 1045 -13.29 13.61 -23.48
CA ASN A 1045 -12.54 12.51 -22.87
C ASN A 1045 -11.49 12.98 -21.85
N LEU A 1046 -11.08 14.25 -21.89
CA LEU A 1046 -10.23 14.86 -20.86
C LEU A 1046 -10.88 14.84 -19.47
N TYR A 1047 -12.21 14.84 -19.39
CA TYR A 1047 -12.95 14.65 -18.14
C TYR A 1047 -12.59 13.33 -17.44
N PHE A 1048 -12.44 12.25 -18.22
CA PHE A 1048 -12.01 10.94 -17.71
C PHE A 1048 -10.52 10.91 -17.37
N VAL A 1049 -9.67 11.63 -18.10
CA VAL A 1049 -8.23 11.72 -17.77
C VAL A 1049 -8.01 12.31 -16.37
N GLY A 1050 -8.79 13.33 -16.00
CA GLY A 1050 -8.71 13.95 -14.67
C GLY A 1050 -9.02 12.98 -13.52
N LEU A 1051 -9.97 12.06 -13.73
CA LEU A 1051 -10.24 10.99 -12.78
C LEU A 1051 -9.00 10.11 -12.56
N VAL A 1052 -8.40 9.63 -13.64
CA VAL A 1052 -7.30 8.66 -13.54
C VAL A 1052 -6.12 9.28 -12.80
N ASN A 1053 -5.82 10.55 -13.07
CA ASN A 1053 -4.83 11.33 -12.35
C ASN A 1053 -5.10 11.36 -10.84
N ASN A 1054 -6.36 11.51 -10.42
CA ASN A 1054 -6.76 11.51 -9.03
C ASN A 1054 -6.53 10.14 -8.37
N ILE A 1055 -7.01 9.05 -8.98
CA ILE A 1055 -6.94 7.69 -8.39
C ILE A 1055 -5.49 7.28 -8.10
N SER A 1056 -4.54 7.68 -8.96
CA SER A 1056 -3.13 7.32 -8.80
C SER A 1056 -2.42 8.02 -7.63
N VAL A 1057 -2.85 9.23 -7.23
CA VAL A 1057 -2.09 10.08 -6.29
C VAL A 1057 -2.86 10.43 -5.02
N TYR A 1058 -4.13 10.82 -5.16
CA TYR A 1058 -4.92 11.36 -4.06
C TYR A 1058 -5.06 10.43 -2.86
N PRO A 1059 -5.33 9.11 -3.01
CA PRO A 1059 -5.49 8.23 -1.86
C PRO A 1059 -4.25 8.18 -0.95
N ILE A 1060 -3.05 8.26 -1.52
CA ILE A 1060 -1.77 8.21 -0.80
C ILE A 1060 -1.59 9.51 0.00
N GLU A 1061 -1.73 10.67 -0.65
CA GLU A 1061 -1.58 11.97 0.00
C GLU A 1061 -2.67 12.22 1.05
N ARG A 1062 -3.91 11.81 0.77
CA ARG A 1062 -5.04 11.88 1.72
C ARG A 1062 -4.76 11.09 3.01
N ASN A 1063 -4.12 9.92 2.91
CA ASN A 1063 -3.79 9.12 4.09
C ASN A 1063 -2.75 9.80 5.00
N ILE A 1064 -1.74 10.45 4.40
CA ILE A 1064 -0.76 11.28 5.14
C ILE A 1064 -1.46 12.47 5.78
N PHE A 1065 -2.32 13.17 5.02
CA PHE A 1065 -3.12 14.27 5.51
C PHE A 1065 -3.99 13.87 6.71
N TYR A 1066 -4.64 12.71 6.70
CA TYR A 1066 -5.44 12.25 7.83
C TYR A 1066 -4.64 12.10 9.13
N GLN A 1067 -3.36 11.76 9.05
CA GLN A 1067 -2.49 11.69 10.22
C GLN A 1067 -2.07 13.10 10.67
N GLU A 1068 -1.61 13.95 9.75
CA GLU A 1068 -1.21 15.33 10.05
C GLU A 1068 -2.37 16.19 10.57
N TYR A 1069 -3.59 15.91 10.12
CA TYR A 1069 -4.81 16.53 10.62
C TYR A 1069 -5.13 16.10 12.06
N LYS A 1070 -4.93 14.82 12.40
CA LYS A 1070 -5.09 14.31 13.79
C LYS A 1070 -4.05 14.89 14.74
N ASP A 1071 -2.88 15.25 14.23
CA ASP A 1071 -1.83 15.99 14.94
C ASP A 1071 -2.13 17.50 15.05
N GLY A 1072 -3.22 17.98 14.43
CA GLY A 1072 -3.66 19.37 14.51
C GLY A 1072 -2.71 20.36 13.80
N ILE A 1073 -1.96 19.91 12.81
CA ILE A 1073 -0.92 20.72 12.14
C ILE A 1073 -1.55 21.74 11.17
N TYR A 1074 -2.36 21.27 10.23
CA TYR A 1074 -3.02 22.11 9.24
C TYR A 1074 -4.42 21.58 8.87
N GLY A 1075 -5.27 22.46 8.35
CA GLY A 1075 -6.66 22.17 8.03
C GLY A 1075 -6.89 21.62 6.63
N VAL A 1076 -8.17 21.38 6.34
CA VAL A 1076 -8.63 20.84 5.05
C VAL A 1076 -8.41 21.86 3.92
N CYS A 1077 -8.58 23.15 4.20
CA CYS A 1077 -8.43 24.20 3.19
C CYS A 1077 -6.98 24.34 2.71
N GLU A 1078 -6.02 24.27 3.63
CA GLU A 1078 -4.58 24.32 3.36
C GLU A 1078 -4.16 23.14 2.48
N PHE A 1079 -4.61 21.93 2.85
CA PHE A 1079 -4.39 20.71 2.09
C PHE A 1079 -4.96 20.83 0.67
N SER A 1080 -6.25 21.14 0.55
CA SER A 1080 -6.94 21.19 -0.74
C SER A 1080 -6.40 22.28 -1.66
N ALA A 1081 -5.98 23.42 -1.12
CA ALA A 1081 -5.35 24.49 -1.89
C ALA A 1081 -3.94 24.09 -2.36
N SER A 1082 -3.13 23.48 -1.49
CA SER A 1082 -1.81 22.96 -1.88
C SER A 1082 -1.93 21.89 -2.96
N TYR A 1083 -2.90 20.98 -2.82
CA TYR A 1083 -3.16 19.93 -3.80
C TYR A 1083 -3.55 20.53 -5.16
N LEU A 1084 -4.48 21.50 -5.18
CA LEU A 1084 -4.86 22.21 -6.40
C LEU A 1084 -3.66 22.89 -7.08
N LEU A 1085 -2.85 23.60 -6.31
CA LEU A 1085 -1.72 24.36 -6.85
C LEU A 1085 -0.62 23.46 -7.40
N ASN A 1086 -0.46 22.24 -6.87
CA ASN A 1086 0.47 21.25 -7.40
C ASN A 1086 -0.07 20.59 -8.69
N GLU A 1087 -1.38 20.47 -8.84
CA GLU A 1087 -2.03 19.93 -10.05
C GLU A 1087 -1.92 20.90 -11.24
N LEU A 1088 -2.17 22.19 -11.03
CA LEU A 1088 -2.30 23.19 -12.10
C LEU A 1088 -1.16 23.19 -13.14
N PRO A 1089 0.14 23.15 -12.77
CA PRO A 1089 1.22 23.12 -13.77
C PRO A 1089 1.17 21.87 -14.66
N THR A 1090 0.82 20.73 -14.06
CA THR A 1090 0.72 19.45 -14.76
C THR A 1090 -0.52 19.33 -15.64
N GLU A 1091 -1.55 20.16 -15.40
CA GLU A 1091 -2.75 20.25 -16.23
C GLU A 1091 -2.62 21.32 -17.34
N ILE A 1092 -2.15 22.53 -16.99
CA ILE A 1092 -2.11 23.68 -17.90
C ILE A 1092 -1.13 23.43 -19.05
N LEU A 1093 0.09 22.94 -18.78
CA LEU A 1093 1.11 22.78 -19.83
C LEU A 1093 0.67 21.78 -20.91
N PRO A 1094 0.19 20.56 -20.59
CA PRO A 1094 -0.34 19.65 -21.60
C PRO A 1094 -1.59 20.16 -22.30
N VAL A 1095 -2.49 20.87 -21.59
CA VAL A 1095 -3.73 21.38 -22.21
C VAL A 1095 -3.45 22.53 -23.16
N VAL A 1096 -2.46 23.39 -22.89
CA VAL A 1096 -1.99 24.38 -23.87
C VAL A 1096 -1.47 23.67 -25.12
N PHE A 1097 -0.64 22.64 -24.96
CA PHE A 1097 -0.15 21.85 -26.09
C PHE A 1097 -1.28 21.18 -26.87
N PHE A 1098 -2.26 20.62 -26.15
CA PHE A 1098 -3.48 20.05 -26.71
C PHE A 1098 -4.24 21.09 -27.55
N ALA A 1099 -4.54 22.27 -27.00
CA ALA A 1099 -5.25 23.34 -27.70
C ALA A 1099 -4.49 23.84 -28.94
N VAL A 1100 -3.15 23.95 -28.88
CA VAL A 1100 -2.32 24.31 -30.03
C VAL A 1100 -2.49 23.29 -31.16
N LEU A 1101 -2.33 21.99 -30.88
CA LEU A 1101 -2.46 20.97 -31.90
C LEU A 1101 -3.88 20.89 -32.47
N ILE A 1102 -4.90 20.88 -31.61
CA ILE A 1102 -6.28 20.75 -32.04
C ILE A 1102 -6.74 21.94 -32.89
N VAL A 1103 -6.37 23.18 -32.53
CA VAL A 1103 -6.81 24.35 -33.32
C VAL A 1103 -6.00 24.51 -34.59
N PHE A 1104 -4.67 24.50 -34.51
CA PHE A 1104 -3.82 24.87 -35.64
C PHE A 1104 -3.52 23.72 -36.60
N ALA A 1105 -3.28 22.50 -36.09
CA ALA A 1105 -2.88 21.36 -36.92
C ALA A 1105 -4.08 20.68 -37.60
N ILE A 1106 -5.21 20.51 -36.89
CA ILE A 1106 -6.42 19.93 -37.48
C ILE A 1106 -7.08 20.89 -38.48
N GLY A 1107 -7.03 22.20 -38.20
CA GLY A 1107 -7.57 23.23 -39.09
C GLY A 1107 -8.94 23.79 -38.67
N LEU A 1108 -9.19 23.89 -37.35
CA LEU A 1108 -10.29 24.71 -36.83
C LEU A 1108 -10.03 26.22 -37.10
N PRO A 1109 -11.04 27.10 -36.97
CA PRO A 1109 -10.86 28.53 -37.20
C PRO A 1109 -9.66 29.09 -36.42
N ARG A 1110 -8.66 29.60 -37.14
CA ARG A 1110 -7.35 30.04 -36.59
C ARG A 1110 -7.40 31.42 -35.93
N ASN A 1111 -8.34 31.58 -35.00
CA ASN A 1111 -8.57 32.82 -34.27
C ASN A 1111 -8.20 32.65 -32.80
N ALA A 1112 -7.74 33.72 -32.15
CA ALA A 1112 -7.41 33.72 -30.73
C ALA A 1112 -8.60 33.24 -29.87
N ALA A 1113 -9.83 33.62 -30.24
CA ALA A 1113 -11.05 33.17 -29.58
C ALA A 1113 -11.17 31.63 -29.57
N MET A 1114 -10.92 30.96 -30.70
CA MET A 1114 -11.02 29.50 -30.78
C MET A 1114 -9.94 28.80 -29.95
N PHE A 1115 -8.71 29.34 -29.95
CA PHE A 1115 -7.63 28.82 -29.12
C PHE A 1115 -7.94 28.89 -27.61
N PHE A 1116 -8.32 30.08 -27.11
CA PHE A 1116 -8.65 30.22 -25.69
C PHE A 1116 -9.91 29.45 -25.29
N THR A 1117 -10.90 29.37 -26.18
CA THR A 1117 -12.05 28.50 -25.96
C THR A 1117 -11.66 27.04 -25.86
N MET A 1118 -10.83 26.53 -26.78
CA MET A 1118 -10.38 25.14 -26.74
C MET A 1118 -9.58 24.87 -25.46
N PHE A 1119 -8.67 25.77 -25.09
CA PHE A 1119 -7.94 25.68 -23.83
C PHE A 1119 -8.89 25.57 -22.61
N VAL A 1120 -9.88 26.46 -22.50
CA VAL A 1120 -10.83 26.45 -21.37
C VAL A 1120 -11.75 25.23 -21.40
N ALA A 1121 -12.24 24.85 -22.59
CA ALA A 1121 -13.10 23.69 -22.79
C ALA A 1121 -12.38 22.35 -22.58
N SER A 1122 -11.04 22.33 -22.61
CA SER A 1122 -10.23 21.18 -22.26
C SER A 1122 -9.79 21.19 -20.79
N PHE A 1123 -9.36 22.35 -20.27
CA PHE A 1123 -8.83 22.51 -18.92
C PHE A 1123 -9.91 22.31 -17.84
N ILE A 1124 -11.09 22.92 -18.02
CA ILE A 1124 -12.15 22.85 -17.01
C ILE A 1124 -12.67 21.41 -16.84
N PRO A 1125 -13.02 20.66 -17.90
CA PRO A 1125 -13.40 19.26 -17.75
C PRO A 1125 -12.32 18.40 -17.08
N LEU A 1126 -11.05 18.58 -17.45
CA LEU A 1126 -9.94 17.87 -16.80
C LEU A 1126 -9.96 18.07 -15.27
N ASN A 1127 -10.03 19.33 -14.83
CA ASN A 1127 -10.02 19.66 -13.40
C ASN A 1127 -11.29 19.23 -12.65
N ILE A 1128 -12.46 19.29 -13.30
CA ILE A 1128 -13.71 18.79 -12.71
C ILE A 1128 -13.65 17.25 -12.56
N GLY A 1129 -13.06 16.54 -13.51
CA GLY A 1129 -12.82 15.10 -13.42
C GLY A 1129 -12.00 14.72 -12.17
N GLU A 1130 -10.91 15.45 -11.92
CA GLU A 1130 -10.08 15.27 -10.71
C GLU A 1130 -10.88 15.61 -9.44
N SER A 1131 -11.68 16.69 -9.45
CA SER A 1131 -12.55 17.07 -8.33
C SER A 1131 -13.62 16.02 -8.00
N LEU A 1132 -14.22 15.38 -9.00
CA LEU A 1132 -15.10 14.23 -8.78
C LEU A 1132 -14.35 13.05 -8.15
N GLY A 1133 -13.11 12.81 -8.58
CA GLY A 1133 -12.19 11.85 -7.96
C GLY A 1133 -12.06 12.07 -6.46
N ILE A 1134 -11.75 13.31 -6.07
CA ILE A 1134 -11.63 13.74 -4.67
C ILE A 1134 -12.92 13.45 -3.89
N ILE A 1135 -14.09 13.81 -4.44
CA ILE A 1135 -15.39 13.62 -3.77
C ILE A 1135 -15.61 12.13 -3.46
N VAL A 1136 -15.53 11.27 -4.48
CA VAL A 1136 -15.86 9.86 -4.33
C VAL A 1136 -14.83 9.15 -3.46
N ASN A 1137 -13.53 9.39 -3.68
CA ASN A 1137 -12.47 8.81 -2.86
C ASN A 1137 -12.50 9.32 -1.41
N SER A 1138 -13.06 10.49 -1.12
CA SER A 1138 -13.20 10.96 0.28
C SER A 1138 -14.39 10.32 1.00
N ILE A 1139 -15.47 10.02 0.27
CA ILE A 1139 -16.70 9.42 0.84
C ILE A 1139 -16.52 7.92 1.06
N PHE A 1140 -15.98 7.20 0.06
CA PHE A 1140 -15.90 5.74 0.07
C PHE A 1140 -14.49 5.25 0.44
N ASN A 1141 -14.43 4.29 1.38
CA ASN A 1141 -13.17 3.64 1.78
C ASN A 1141 -12.83 2.42 0.91
N HIS A 1142 -13.81 1.91 0.16
CA HIS A 1142 -13.60 0.75 -0.70
C HIS A 1142 -13.22 1.25 -2.09
N LEU A 1143 -11.94 1.13 -2.44
CA LEU A 1143 -11.37 1.71 -3.66
C LEU A 1143 -12.11 1.22 -4.92
N GLY A 1144 -12.34 -0.09 -5.06
CA GLY A 1144 -13.09 -0.66 -6.18
C GLY A 1144 -14.55 -0.23 -6.32
N LEU A 1145 -15.19 0.26 -5.25
CA LEU A 1145 -16.55 0.83 -5.33
C LEU A 1145 -16.49 2.27 -5.80
N ALA A 1146 -15.51 3.03 -5.27
CA ALA A 1146 -15.27 4.41 -5.66
C ALA A 1146 -14.93 4.52 -7.15
N THR A 1147 -13.99 3.70 -7.63
CA THR A 1147 -13.54 3.73 -9.04
C THR A 1147 -14.68 3.43 -10.01
N ASN A 1148 -15.50 2.44 -9.70
CA ASN A 1148 -16.62 2.05 -10.56
C ASN A 1148 -17.77 3.08 -10.58
N LEU A 1149 -18.24 3.53 -9.40
CA LEU A 1149 -19.30 4.55 -9.31
C LEU A 1149 -18.91 5.80 -10.10
N LEU A 1150 -17.63 6.15 -10.01
CA LEU A 1150 -17.12 7.32 -10.68
C LEU A 1150 -17.00 7.11 -12.19
N ALA A 1151 -16.47 5.97 -12.67
CA ALA A 1151 -16.43 5.64 -14.09
C ALA A 1151 -17.83 5.73 -14.73
N ILE A 1152 -18.85 5.17 -14.08
CA ILE A 1152 -20.25 5.25 -14.52
C ILE A 1152 -20.75 6.70 -14.60
N THR A 1153 -20.50 7.48 -13.55
CA THR A 1153 -20.94 8.88 -13.47
C THR A 1153 -20.31 9.72 -14.59
N ILE A 1154 -19.04 9.48 -14.90
CA ILE A 1154 -18.31 10.17 -15.96
C ILE A 1154 -18.82 9.78 -17.35
N SER A 1155 -18.96 8.48 -17.63
CA SER A 1155 -19.45 8.04 -18.93
C SER A 1155 -20.84 8.62 -19.22
N PHE A 1156 -21.73 8.62 -18.22
CA PHE A 1156 -23.03 9.28 -18.33
C PHE A 1156 -22.89 10.77 -18.66
N ALA A 1157 -22.01 11.51 -17.97
CA ALA A 1157 -21.78 12.92 -18.25
C ALA A 1157 -21.28 13.16 -19.69
N ILE A 1158 -20.34 12.35 -20.18
CA ILE A 1158 -19.77 12.49 -21.53
C ILE A 1158 -20.85 12.33 -22.61
N PHE A 1159 -21.71 11.31 -22.48
CA PHE A 1159 -22.78 11.07 -23.46
C PHE A 1159 -23.88 12.12 -23.44
N MET A 1160 -24.11 12.75 -22.28
CA MET A 1160 -25.04 13.86 -22.17
C MET A 1160 -24.53 15.18 -22.77
N GLY A 1161 -23.27 15.24 -23.25
CA GLY A 1161 -22.66 16.45 -23.81
C GLY A 1161 -23.45 17.12 -24.96
N GLY A 1162 -24.31 16.38 -25.66
CA GLY A 1162 -25.31 16.93 -26.59
C GLY A 1162 -25.03 16.71 -28.08
N THR A 1163 -23.92 16.04 -28.44
CA THR A 1163 -23.61 15.69 -29.85
C THR A 1163 -24.14 14.32 -30.27
N MET A 1164 -24.21 13.37 -29.33
CA MET A 1164 -24.62 11.98 -29.58
C MET A 1164 -26.11 11.72 -29.30
N SER A 1165 -26.67 12.37 -28.27
CA SER A 1165 -28.08 12.23 -27.89
C SER A 1165 -28.82 13.54 -28.19
N LEU A 1166 -29.39 13.63 -29.40
CA LEU A 1166 -30.11 14.83 -29.86
C LEU A 1166 -31.57 14.83 -29.36
N GLN A 1167 -32.18 13.65 -29.22
CA GLN A 1167 -33.58 13.47 -28.80
C GLN A 1167 -33.68 12.97 -27.34
N MET A 1168 -33.26 13.79 -26.37
CA MET A 1168 -33.29 13.40 -24.95
C MET A 1168 -34.68 13.55 -24.31
N PRO A 1169 -35.11 12.60 -23.46
CA PRO A 1169 -36.30 12.75 -22.61
C PRO A 1169 -36.22 13.97 -21.68
N ILE A 1170 -37.38 14.48 -21.24
CA ILE A 1170 -37.50 15.74 -20.49
C ILE A 1170 -36.62 15.77 -19.23
N LEU A 1171 -36.57 14.67 -18.46
CA LEU A 1171 -35.78 14.57 -17.25
C LEU A 1171 -34.27 14.72 -17.51
N PHE A 1172 -33.75 14.03 -18.53
CA PHE A 1172 -32.34 14.13 -18.90
C PHE A 1172 -32.00 15.51 -19.47
N ARG A 1173 -32.92 16.17 -20.19
CA ARG A 1173 -32.74 17.57 -20.59
C ARG A 1173 -32.58 18.52 -19.40
N ALA A 1174 -33.29 18.27 -18.29
CA ALA A 1174 -33.14 19.04 -17.05
C ALA A 1174 -31.78 18.76 -16.38
N VAL A 1175 -31.41 17.49 -16.23
CA VAL A 1175 -30.11 17.07 -15.63
C VAL A 1175 -28.92 17.58 -16.45
N ASN A 1176 -29.07 17.70 -17.77
CA ASN A 1176 -28.00 18.18 -18.64
C ASN A 1176 -27.57 19.63 -18.34
N TRP A 1177 -28.41 20.44 -17.70
CA TRP A 1177 -28.04 21.79 -17.27
C TRP A 1177 -27.04 21.82 -16.11
N ILE A 1178 -26.90 20.72 -15.37
CA ILE A 1178 -25.91 20.57 -14.30
C ILE A 1178 -24.58 20.07 -14.88
N ASN A 1179 -24.63 19.36 -16.01
CA ASN A 1179 -23.47 18.75 -16.64
C ASN A 1179 -22.54 19.82 -17.26
N PRO A 1180 -21.28 19.95 -16.81
CA PRO A 1180 -20.34 20.92 -17.37
C PRO A 1180 -20.04 20.67 -18.85
N LEU A 1181 -20.12 19.42 -19.29
CA LEU A 1181 -19.76 19.02 -20.65
C LEU A 1181 -20.73 19.59 -21.71
N LYS A 1182 -22.00 19.83 -21.35
CA LYS A 1182 -22.96 20.55 -22.19
C LYS A 1182 -22.45 21.93 -22.58
N PHE A 1183 -21.91 22.67 -21.60
CA PHE A 1183 -21.40 24.02 -21.83
C PHE A 1183 -20.12 23.99 -22.68
N ALA A 1184 -19.24 23.02 -22.43
CA ALA A 1184 -18.02 22.83 -23.22
C ALA A 1184 -18.34 22.54 -24.70
N VAL A 1185 -19.30 21.64 -24.99
CA VAL A 1185 -19.76 21.34 -26.35
C VAL A 1185 -20.38 22.58 -27.00
N GLY A 1186 -21.28 23.28 -26.31
CA GLY A 1186 -21.97 24.44 -26.88
C GLY A 1186 -21.02 25.57 -27.33
N ILE A 1187 -19.98 25.86 -26.54
CA ILE A 1187 -19.03 26.93 -26.86
C ILE A 1187 -18.09 26.52 -28.00
N THR A 1188 -17.55 25.29 -27.95
CA THR A 1188 -16.62 24.77 -28.95
C THR A 1188 -17.29 24.53 -30.30
N ALA A 1189 -18.52 23.99 -30.32
CA ALA A 1189 -19.28 23.81 -31.54
C ALA A 1189 -19.64 25.16 -32.18
N LYS A 1190 -20.20 26.11 -31.40
CA LYS A 1190 -20.58 27.42 -31.95
C LYS A 1190 -19.40 28.15 -32.59
N LEU A 1191 -18.25 28.21 -31.92
CA LEU A 1191 -17.05 28.86 -32.50
C LEU A 1191 -16.40 28.04 -33.62
N GLY A 1192 -16.55 26.72 -33.60
CA GLY A 1192 -16.05 25.83 -34.65
C GLY A 1192 -16.86 25.90 -35.95
N PHE A 1193 -18.14 26.26 -35.89
CA PHE A 1193 -19.04 26.31 -37.06
C PHE A 1193 -19.40 27.72 -37.53
N LYS A 1194 -19.32 28.74 -36.66
CA LYS A 1194 -19.65 30.12 -37.03
C LYS A 1194 -18.81 30.60 -38.22
N ASP A 1195 -19.44 31.29 -39.17
CA ASP A 1195 -18.81 31.85 -40.36
C ASP A 1195 -18.10 30.80 -41.25
N GLN A 1196 -18.58 29.55 -41.25
CA GLN A 1196 -18.08 28.47 -42.12
C GLN A 1196 -19.09 28.11 -43.20
N THR A 1197 -18.60 27.77 -44.40
CA THR A 1197 -19.39 27.28 -45.54
C THR A 1197 -18.94 25.88 -45.92
N PHE A 1198 -19.90 25.01 -46.27
CA PHE A 1198 -19.67 23.60 -46.58
C PHE A 1198 -20.08 23.27 -48.01
N ASP A 1199 -19.22 22.53 -48.71
CA ASP A 1199 -19.49 22.03 -50.06
C ASP A 1199 -20.30 20.73 -49.98
N CYS A 1200 -21.49 20.77 -50.56
CA CYS A 1200 -22.36 19.62 -50.74
C CYS A 1200 -22.34 19.27 -52.23
N GLY A 1201 -21.84 18.10 -52.61
CA GLY A 1201 -21.73 17.68 -54.02
C GLY A 1201 -23.06 17.45 -54.78
N LEU A 1202 -24.17 18.08 -54.37
CA LEU A 1202 -25.52 18.05 -54.95
C LEU A 1202 -26.00 19.50 -55.17
N GLU A 1203 -26.80 19.74 -56.22
CA GLU A 1203 -27.26 21.09 -56.62
C GLU A 1203 -28.17 21.80 -55.59
N THR A 1204 -28.75 21.07 -54.62
CA THR A 1204 -29.50 21.63 -53.49
C THR A 1204 -29.08 20.95 -52.18
N CYS A 1205 -28.65 21.74 -51.19
CA CYS A 1205 -28.21 21.23 -49.88
C CYS A 1205 -28.91 21.97 -48.74
N THR A 1206 -29.36 21.23 -47.73
CA THR A 1206 -30.02 21.77 -46.54
C THR A 1206 -29.04 22.24 -45.44
N LEU A 1207 -27.75 21.89 -45.55
CA LEU A 1207 -26.69 22.16 -44.55
C LEU A 1207 -25.44 22.77 -45.22
N ASP A 1208 -25.61 23.87 -45.96
CA ASP A 1208 -24.56 24.58 -46.69
C ASP A 1208 -23.77 25.59 -45.83
N THR A 1209 -24.41 26.14 -44.79
CA THR A 1209 -23.83 27.14 -43.89
C THR A 1209 -23.68 26.61 -42.46
N GLY A 1210 -22.67 27.10 -41.75
CA GLY A 1210 -22.44 26.75 -40.34
C GLY A 1210 -23.60 27.13 -39.42
N ASP A 1211 -24.32 28.21 -39.69
CA ASP A 1211 -25.50 28.60 -38.92
C ASP A 1211 -26.67 27.61 -39.13
N ALA A 1212 -26.84 27.09 -40.35
CA ALA A 1212 -27.80 26.02 -40.63
C ALA A 1212 -27.45 24.74 -39.86
N VAL A 1213 -26.16 24.40 -39.76
CA VAL A 1213 -25.68 23.27 -38.93
C VAL A 1213 -25.98 23.51 -37.45
N LEU A 1214 -25.67 24.70 -36.91
CA LEU A 1214 -25.91 25.02 -35.51
C LEU A 1214 -27.40 25.01 -35.16
N TYR A 1215 -28.26 25.49 -36.06
CA TYR A 1215 -29.71 25.43 -35.90
C TYR A 1215 -30.23 23.99 -35.94
N TYR A 1216 -29.77 23.20 -36.92
CA TYR A 1216 -30.17 21.80 -37.09
C TYR A 1216 -29.83 20.93 -35.88
N TYR A 1217 -28.62 21.07 -35.33
CA TYR A 1217 -28.18 20.31 -34.15
C TYR A 1217 -28.60 20.94 -32.81
N GLY A 1218 -29.29 22.08 -32.81
CA GLY A 1218 -29.70 22.78 -31.59
C GLY A 1218 -28.54 23.33 -30.74
N LEU A 1219 -27.42 23.66 -31.39
CA LEU A 1219 -26.16 24.11 -30.77
C LEU A 1219 -25.96 25.64 -30.83
N ASP A 1220 -26.95 26.39 -31.34
CA ASP A 1220 -26.91 27.85 -31.31
C ASP A 1220 -27.21 28.39 -29.89
N HIS A 1221 -26.14 28.61 -29.13
CA HIS A 1221 -26.22 29.05 -27.73
C HIS A 1221 -25.51 30.39 -27.49
N ASN A 1222 -25.85 31.08 -26.42
CA ASN A 1222 -25.15 32.32 -26.05
C ASN A 1222 -23.77 32.00 -25.46
N LEU A 1223 -22.71 32.42 -26.16
CA LEU A 1223 -21.32 32.16 -25.78
C LEU A 1223 -20.97 32.69 -24.38
N GLY A 1224 -21.39 33.91 -24.04
CA GLY A 1224 -21.04 34.54 -22.76
C GLY A 1224 -21.68 33.81 -21.57
N VAL A 1225 -22.95 33.42 -21.70
CA VAL A 1225 -23.68 32.69 -20.65
C VAL A 1225 -23.08 31.30 -20.45
N PHE A 1226 -22.79 30.59 -21.53
CA PHE A 1226 -22.23 29.24 -21.45
C PHE A 1226 -20.80 29.25 -20.89
N PHE A 1227 -19.98 30.23 -21.27
CA PHE A 1227 -18.64 30.39 -20.73
C PHE A 1227 -18.68 30.68 -19.22
N GLY A 1228 -19.53 31.60 -18.78
CA GLY A 1228 -19.76 31.89 -17.36
C GLY A 1228 -20.25 30.68 -16.58
N ALA A 1229 -21.17 29.89 -17.14
CA ALA A 1229 -21.67 28.66 -16.53
C ALA A 1229 -20.58 27.59 -16.39
N LEU A 1230 -19.74 27.40 -17.41
CA LEU A 1230 -18.63 26.44 -17.36
C LEU A 1230 -17.62 26.80 -16.25
N VAL A 1231 -17.25 28.08 -16.12
CA VAL A 1231 -16.39 28.56 -15.03
C VAL A 1231 -17.07 28.41 -13.67
N ALA A 1232 -18.38 28.66 -13.57
CA ALA A 1232 -19.12 28.44 -12.34
C ALA A 1232 -19.10 26.97 -11.91
N CYS A 1233 -19.24 26.02 -12.85
CA CYS A 1233 -19.12 24.58 -12.57
C CYS A 1233 -17.76 24.23 -11.95
N LEU A 1234 -16.65 24.79 -12.45
CA LEU A 1234 -15.31 24.56 -11.87
C LEU A 1234 -15.29 24.88 -10.37
N VAL A 1235 -15.79 26.07 -9.99
CA VAL A 1235 -15.80 26.54 -8.60
C VAL A 1235 -16.71 25.66 -7.73
N VAL A 1236 -17.92 25.33 -8.22
CA VAL A 1236 -18.91 24.53 -7.48
C VAL A 1236 -18.38 23.13 -7.21
N TYR A 1237 -17.87 22.43 -8.22
CA TYR A 1237 -17.35 21.07 -8.06
C TYR A 1237 -16.15 21.01 -7.10
N ARG A 1238 -15.24 21.99 -7.19
CA ARG A 1238 -14.11 22.06 -6.24
C ARG A 1238 -14.57 22.36 -4.82
N ALA A 1239 -15.56 23.25 -4.63
CA ALA A 1239 -16.13 23.54 -3.32
C ALA A 1239 -16.79 22.29 -2.70
N ILE A 1240 -17.53 21.51 -3.50
CA ILE A 1240 -18.14 20.24 -3.06
C ILE A 1240 -17.06 19.23 -2.68
N ALA A 1241 -15.96 19.14 -3.45
CA ALA A 1241 -14.82 18.28 -3.13
C ALA A 1241 -14.19 18.61 -1.77
N ILE A 1242 -13.97 19.89 -1.50
CA ILE A 1242 -13.45 20.36 -0.22
C ILE A 1242 -14.44 20.06 0.92
N LEU A 1243 -15.74 20.28 0.69
CA LEU A 1243 -16.79 19.97 1.66
C LEU A 1243 -16.87 18.46 1.97
N ALA A 1244 -16.71 17.60 0.96
CA ALA A 1244 -16.70 16.16 1.13
C ALA A 1244 -15.53 15.70 2.01
N LEU A 1245 -14.33 16.25 1.78
CA LEU A 1245 -13.16 15.97 2.63
C LEU A 1245 -13.36 16.51 4.05
N TYR A 1246 -13.89 17.73 4.20
CA TYR A 1246 -14.16 18.33 5.50
C TYR A 1246 -15.18 17.55 6.34
N THR A 1247 -16.30 17.17 5.72
CA THR A 1247 -17.32 16.35 6.39
C THR A 1247 -16.77 14.99 6.79
N ARG A 1248 -15.95 14.37 5.93
CA ARG A 1248 -15.32 13.10 6.23
C ARG A 1248 -14.44 13.18 7.48
N VAL A 1249 -13.55 14.16 7.50
CA VAL A 1249 -12.57 14.30 8.57
C VAL A 1249 -13.23 14.72 9.89
N LYS A 1250 -14.28 15.54 9.84
CA LYS A 1250 -14.97 16.03 11.05
C LYS A 1250 -15.89 15.01 11.71
N TYR A 1251 -16.53 14.13 10.94
CA TYR A 1251 -17.59 13.25 11.45
C TYR A 1251 -17.25 11.75 11.42
N PHE A 1252 -16.31 11.31 10.58
CA PHE A 1252 -16.06 9.87 10.37
C PHE A 1252 -14.65 9.39 10.73
N ASN A 1253 -13.67 10.30 10.81
CA ASN A 1253 -12.28 9.99 11.18
C ASN A 1253 -11.98 10.44 12.61
#